data_AF-A0AAW3TXI6-F1
#
_entry.id   AF-A0AAW3TXI6-F1
#
_cell.length_a   1.000
_cell.length_b   1.000
_cell.length_c   1.000
_cell.angle_alpha   90.00
_cell.angle_beta   90.00
_cell.angle_gamma   90.00
#
_symmetry.space_group_name_H-M   'P 1'
#
loop_
_entity.id
_entity.type
_entity.pdbx_description
1 polymer ?
#
loop_
_entity_poly.entity_id
_entity_poly.type
_entity_poly.pdbx_seq_one_letter_code
_entity_poly.pdbx_strand_id
1 'polypeptide(L)'
;MIQSVKVKNLSLSKDNVRKSNRDAGIDTLAANIAAQGLLQNLIVTPLKKAGTFTVKAGGRRLRALQLLIEQGTLPADHSVPVLVLGDDDNSIEASLAENFQRVPMNPADECTAFNFLIQKGMTAEDVAKRQGVTTRFVEQRVRLAELAPCVFEALAAGEITLGVAQAYAVTTDIDRQTRVFTQMNSSYYGDNPDNIRRAILNGTVKANDAKARFVGRDAYVAAGGRIEGDLFATAGDENWIDVDVIETLAAKKLEAAAAELAQAEGLAFVTPIAATHVPYDVAHQLHEFHAPARALTEEETARVEALSAENDALVDQLEQELPDGSTEAEAANARIEAIERELEAIDDARHEIDPAVKAQIGTFVYIGGDGEPRVHTGLFSEKPVVDPNAPPKATGGAAGEGDSDQGPKLSATLIDELATQRRQILVAHIASDPSMALDLTIFLMAQNVVFEQSHIPNHSTLKSGAAAFPIFAFRDEGSMASQTIDDQRQRLDTSWAGHKTMTERFDAFRALDDEARGAWVAYSIARTLEPTLNVTEGYRSNGFHDHLGRLLDIQVENWWRPTAENFFGRVKKGVMLEALEEIGGPILRGRYKDAKKGDLAATCSSLCNGQGIVEAEIREKATAWLPEAMRFDGIEKPSRSMLRSTFINDVDDGDPVDDEDLAGEEEDGASDLDADEDHEGLSQAA
;
A
#
# COMPACT_ATOMS: atom_id res chain seq x y z
N MET A 1 -17.17 -50.69 39.66
CA MET A 1 -18.60 -50.91 40.00
C MET A 1 -19.24 -49.57 40.37
N ILE A 2 -20.51 -49.32 40.05
CA ILE A 2 -21.22 -48.11 40.52
C ILE A 2 -21.84 -48.40 41.90
N GLN A 3 -21.64 -47.49 42.85
CA GLN A 3 -22.21 -47.54 44.21
C GLN A 3 -22.66 -46.14 44.64
N SER A 4 -23.47 -46.03 45.70
CA SER A 4 -23.86 -44.73 46.29
C SER A 4 -22.99 -44.43 47.52
N VAL A 5 -22.38 -43.25 47.58
CA VAL A 5 -21.47 -42.83 48.68
C VAL A 5 -21.84 -41.45 49.19
N LYS A 6 -21.86 -41.29 50.52
CA LYS A 6 -22.08 -39.99 51.19
C LYS A 6 -20.98 -39.01 50.81
N VAL A 7 -21.33 -37.79 50.38
CA VAL A 7 -20.35 -36.80 49.87
C VAL A 7 -19.21 -36.53 50.86
N LYS A 8 -19.51 -36.52 52.17
CA LYS A 8 -18.51 -36.36 53.25
C LYS A 8 -17.46 -37.48 53.36
N ASN A 9 -17.63 -38.60 52.67
CA ASN A 9 -16.65 -39.70 52.59
C ASN A 9 -15.76 -39.61 51.33
N LEU A 10 -15.92 -38.56 50.52
CA LEU A 10 -15.19 -38.33 49.26
C LEU A 10 -14.15 -37.21 49.43
N SER A 11 -12.87 -37.51 49.18
CA SER A 11 -11.78 -36.52 49.12
C SER A 11 -11.26 -36.33 47.70
N LEU A 12 -10.79 -35.14 47.36
CA LEU A 12 -10.22 -34.87 46.03
C LEU A 12 -8.78 -35.42 45.92
N SER A 13 -8.45 -36.10 44.82
CA SER A 13 -7.08 -36.60 44.59
C SER A 13 -6.04 -35.47 44.45
N LYS A 14 -4.81 -35.75 44.90
CA LYS A 14 -3.61 -34.94 44.61
C LYS A 14 -3.12 -35.12 43.15
N ASP A 15 -3.48 -36.24 42.53
CA ASP A 15 -2.99 -36.69 41.22
C ASP A 15 -3.85 -36.16 40.06
N ASN A 16 -4.80 -35.27 40.34
CA ASN A 16 -5.69 -34.70 39.35
C ASN A 16 -4.91 -33.83 38.34
N VAL A 17 -4.97 -34.19 37.06
CA VAL A 17 -4.24 -33.55 35.96
C VAL A 17 -4.64 -32.07 35.78
N ARG A 18 -5.91 -31.71 36.06
CA ARG A 18 -6.42 -30.35 35.90
C ARG A 18 -6.02 -29.45 37.06
N LYS A 19 -4.76 -29.01 37.05
CA LYS A 19 -4.14 -28.18 38.10
C LYS A 19 -4.57 -26.70 38.02
N SER A 20 -4.86 -26.18 36.84
CA SER A 20 -5.29 -24.80 36.60
C SER A 20 -6.81 -24.65 36.58
N ASN A 21 -7.27 -23.42 36.85
CA ASN A 21 -8.66 -22.98 36.77
C ASN A 21 -9.67 -23.97 37.42
N ARG A 22 -9.33 -24.42 38.64
CA ARG A 22 -10.01 -25.50 39.37
C ARG A 22 -11.37 -25.09 39.94
N ASP A 23 -11.56 -23.79 40.14
CA ASP A 23 -12.63 -23.23 40.96
C ASP A 23 -13.63 -22.37 40.17
N ALA A 24 -13.32 -22.07 38.90
CA ALA A 24 -14.22 -21.33 38.03
C ALA A 24 -15.53 -22.09 37.73
N GLY A 25 -16.65 -21.37 37.81
CA GLY A 25 -17.99 -21.87 37.50
C GLY A 25 -18.45 -23.01 38.40
N ILE A 26 -18.01 -23.07 39.66
CA ILE A 26 -18.54 -24.03 40.64
C ILE A 26 -19.97 -23.65 41.02
N ASP A 27 -20.30 -22.37 41.20
CA ASP A 27 -21.63 -21.91 41.61
C ASP A 27 -22.71 -22.22 40.57
N THR A 28 -22.39 -22.05 39.28
CA THR A 28 -23.26 -22.46 38.17
C THR A 28 -23.41 -23.98 38.07
N LEU A 29 -22.35 -24.74 38.35
CA LEU A 29 -22.41 -26.20 38.41
C LEU A 29 -23.23 -26.70 39.63
N ALA A 30 -23.16 -25.99 40.76
CA ALA A 30 -23.99 -26.21 41.94
C ALA A 30 -25.47 -25.92 41.62
N ALA A 31 -25.77 -24.79 40.97
CA ALA A 31 -27.13 -24.47 40.53
C ALA A 31 -27.70 -25.52 39.55
N ASN A 32 -26.88 -26.02 38.61
CA ASN A 32 -27.27 -27.14 37.73
C ASN A 32 -27.55 -28.42 38.52
N ILE A 33 -26.64 -28.85 39.40
CA ILE A 33 -26.80 -30.07 40.21
C ILE A 33 -28.00 -29.98 41.16
N ALA A 34 -28.32 -28.80 41.70
CA ALA A 34 -29.52 -28.58 42.51
C ALA A 34 -30.82 -28.69 41.69
N ALA A 35 -30.79 -28.32 40.40
CA ALA A 35 -31.96 -28.34 39.51
C ALA A 35 -32.17 -29.67 38.77
N GLN A 36 -31.10 -30.42 38.48
CA GLN A 36 -31.13 -31.63 37.63
C GLN A 36 -30.55 -32.89 38.31
N GLY A 37 -29.95 -32.77 39.49
CA GLY A 37 -29.19 -33.84 40.14
C GLY A 37 -27.82 -34.08 39.50
N LEU A 38 -27.09 -35.07 40.02
CA LEU A 38 -25.77 -35.44 39.48
C LEU A 38 -25.90 -36.35 38.25
N LEU A 39 -26.04 -35.75 37.07
CA LEU A 39 -26.22 -36.49 35.80
C LEU A 39 -25.04 -37.41 35.42
N GLN A 40 -23.80 -37.05 35.82
CA GLN A 40 -22.60 -37.83 35.54
C GLN A 40 -21.90 -38.22 36.86
N ASN A 41 -21.72 -39.52 37.08
CA ASN A 41 -21.11 -40.10 38.28
C ASN A 41 -19.63 -39.71 38.47
N LEU A 42 -19.18 -39.63 39.72
CA LEU A 42 -17.77 -39.37 40.05
C LEU A 42 -16.94 -40.64 39.89
N ILE A 43 -15.69 -40.54 39.40
CA ILE A 43 -14.78 -41.70 39.32
C ILE A 43 -13.84 -41.69 40.52
N VAL A 44 -13.80 -42.79 41.27
CA VAL A 44 -13.13 -42.87 42.57
C VAL A 44 -12.28 -44.14 42.74
N THR A 45 -11.21 -44.05 43.52
CA THR A 45 -10.50 -45.21 44.08
C THR A 45 -10.74 -45.30 45.59
N PRO A 46 -10.71 -46.50 46.21
CA PRO A 46 -10.82 -46.64 47.66
C PRO A 46 -9.63 -46.03 48.39
N LEU A 47 -9.82 -45.65 49.66
CA LEU A 47 -8.74 -45.27 50.57
C LEU A 47 -8.48 -46.35 51.61
N LYS A 48 -7.28 -46.33 52.22
CA LYS A 48 -6.87 -47.23 53.32
C LYS A 48 -7.83 -47.27 54.52
N LYS A 49 -8.70 -46.26 54.67
CA LYS A 49 -9.81 -46.25 55.64
C LYS A 49 -11.09 -46.72 54.95
N ALA A 50 -11.60 -47.89 55.38
CA ALA A 50 -12.80 -48.50 54.83
C ALA A 50 -13.98 -47.52 54.76
N GLY A 51 -14.68 -47.52 53.62
CA GLY A 51 -15.82 -46.64 53.35
C GLY A 51 -15.48 -45.19 52.98
N THR A 52 -14.19 -44.84 52.81
CA THR A 52 -13.75 -43.54 52.26
C THR A 52 -13.08 -43.71 50.91
N PHE A 53 -13.21 -42.72 50.03
CA PHE A 53 -12.79 -42.81 48.63
C PHE A 53 -12.18 -41.50 48.12
N THR A 54 -11.26 -41.62 47.16
CA THR A 54 -10.58 -40.49 46.52
C THR A 54 -11.09 -40.28 45.10
N VAL A 55 -11.58 -39.07 44.79
CA VAL A 55 -12.08 -38.66 43.48
C VAL A 55 -10.92 -38.38 42.53
N LYS A 56 -10.81 -39.19 41.46
CA LYS A 56 -9.79 -39.10 40.40
C LYS A 56 -10.30 -38.32 39.16
N ALA A 57 -11.60 -38.41 38.85
CA ALA A 57 -12.27 -37.60 37.81
C ALA A 57 -13.62 -37.05 38.32
N GLY A 58 -14.04 -35.89 37.81
CA GLY A 58 -15.21 -35.16 38.30
C GLY A 58 -14.95 -34.17 39.45
N GLY A 59 -13.72 -33.68 39.63
CA GLY A 59 -13.34 -32.82 40.77
C GLY A 59 -14.17 -31.53 40.94
N ARG A 60 -14.62 -30.89 39.85
CA ARG A 60 -15.55 -29.73 39.92
C ARG A 60 -16.94 -30.15 40.43
N ARG A 61 -17.43 -31.32 40.02
CA ARG A 61 -18.71 -31.90 40.46
C ARG A 61 -18.69 -32.21 41.96
N LEU A 62 -17.59 -32.73 42.50
CA LEU A 62 -17.40 -32.90 43.96
C LEU A 62 -17.54 -31.59 44.72
N ARG A 63 -16.86 -30.52 44.28
CA ARG A 63 -16.92 -29.23 45.00
C ARG A 63 -18.27 -28.54 44.90
N ALA A 64 -18.95 -28.65 43.76
CA ALA A 64 -20.33 -28.17 43.62
C ALA A 64 -21.29 -28.88 44.61
N LEU A 65 -21.13 -30.19 44.81
CA LEU A 65 -21.88 -30.93 45.84
C LEU A 65 -21.52 -30.51 47.28
N GLN A 66 -20.26 -30.20 47.54
CA GLN A 66 -19.81 -29.69 48.86
C GLN A 66 -20.40 -28.30 49.13
N LEU A 67 -20.35 -27.38 48.16
CA LEU A 67 -20.93 -26.05 48.24
C LEU A 67 -22.45 -26.09 48.50
N LEU A 68 -23.18 -26.99 47.83
CA LEU A 68 -24.62 -27.18 48.09
C LEU A 68 -24.94 -27.70 49.49
N ILE A 69 -24.03 -28.47 50.11
CA ILE A 69 -24.17 -28.92 51.50
C ILE A 69 -23.83 -27.79 52.48
N GLU A 70 -22.78 -27.01 52.20
CA GLU A 70 -22.39 -25.82 52.99
C GLU A 70 -23.46 -24.72 52.96
N GLN A 71 -24.15 -24.55 51.82
CA GLN A 71 -25.30 -23.67 51.65
C GLN A 71 -26.62 -24.25 52.24
N GLY A 72 -26.60 -25.48 52.76
CA GLY A 72 -27.80 -26.15 53.31
C GLY A 72 -28.85 -26.61 52.29
N THR A 73 -28.58 -26.45 50.99
CA THR A 73 -29.45 -26.88 49.88
C THR A 73 -29.50 -28.41 49.74
N LEU A 74 -28.43 -29.11 50.11
CA LEU A 74 -28.38 -30.57 50.23
C LEU A 74 -28.09 -30.99 51.68
N PRO A 75 -28.69 -32.10 52.19
CA PRO A 75 -28.45 -32.55 53.55
C PRO A 75 -27.01 -33.06 53.74
N ALA A 76 -26.45 -32.86 54.94
CA ALA A 76 -25.06 -33.19 55.27
C ALA A 76 -24.69 -34.69 55.21
N ASP A 77 -25.64 -35.57 54.88
CA ASP A 77 -25.43 -37.00 54.67
C ASP A 77 -25.87 -37.49 53.27
N HIS A 78 -26.14 -36.56 52.35
CA HIS A 78 -26.48 -36.81 50.94
C HIS A 78 -25.48 -37.76 50.26
N SER A 79 -26.00 -38.73 49.52
CA SER A 79 -25.22 -39.77 48.82
C SER A 79 -25.32 -39.62 47.31
N VAL A 80 -24.19 -39.76 46.62
CA VAL A 80 -24.09 -39.63 45.16
C VAL A 80 -23.57 -40.91 44.49
N PRO A 81 -23.96 -41.19 43.23
CA PRO A 81 -23.42 -42.31 42.48
C PRO A 81 -21.95 -42.08 42.13
N VAL A 82 -21.10 -43.07 42.47
CA VAL A 82 -19.67 -43.08 42.15
C VAL A 82 -19.27 -44.39 41.48
N LEU A 83 -18.42 -44.32 40.47
CA LEU A 83 -17.77 -45.47 39.84
C LEU A 83 -16.47 -45.76 40.57
N VAL A 84 -16.41 -46.91 41.26
CA VAL A 84 -15.19 -47.41 41.89
C VAL A 84 -14.33 -48.15 40.88
N LEU A 85 -13.06 -47.75 40.79
CA LEU A 85 -11.96 -48.44 40.11
C LEU A 85 -11.07 -49.17 41.14
N GLY A 86 -10.24 -50.10 40.65
CA GLY A 86 -9.16 -50.71 41.43
C GLY A 86 -8.06 -49.70 41.81
N ASP A 87 -7.08 -50.15 42.60
CA ASP A 87 -5.97 -49.32 43.11
C ASP A 87 -4.75 -49.28 42.13
N ASP A 88 -4.94 -49.81 40.92
CA ASP A 88 -3.91 -49.94 39.87
C ASP A 88 -3.70 -48.63 39.07
N ASP A 89 -2.59 -48.54 38.33
CA ASP A 89 -2.10 -47.30 37.69
C ASP A 89 -3.05 -46.64 36.67
N ASN A 90 -4.08 -47.37 36.19
CA ASN A 90 -5.18 -46.89 35.33
C ASN A 90 -5.87 -45.60 35.85
N SER A 91 -5.68 -45.22 37.12
CA SER A 91 -6.29 -44.05 37.74
C SER A 91 -5.89 -42.68 37.13
N ILE A 92 -4.73 -42.58 36.46
CA ILE A 92 -4.34 -41.37 35.71
C ILE A 92 -4.94 -41.40 34.30
N GLU A 93 -4.85 -42.54 33.61
CA GLU A 93 -5.40 -42.73 32.27
C GLU A 93 -6.91 -42.49 32.24
N ALA A 94 -7.67 -42.96 33.23
CA ALA A 94 -9.11 -42.71 33.34
C ALA A 94 -9.45 -41.20 33.50
N SER A 95 -8.55 -40.41 34.10
CA SER A 95 -8.72 -38.95 34.26
C SER A 95 -8.39 -38.21 32.94
N LEU A 96 -7.35 -38.67 32.22
CA LEU A 96 -7.01 -38.16 30.89
C LEU A 96 -8.09 -38.52 29.86
N ALA A 97 -8.54 -39.78 29.80
CA ALA A 97 -9.54 -40.25 28.85
C ALA A 97 -10.88 -39.50 28.98
N GLU A 98 -11.38 -39.26 30.21
CA GLU A 98 -12.61 -38.49 30.45
C GLU A 98 -12.55 -37.06 29.89
N ASN A 99 -11.35 -36.47 29.83
CA ASN A 99 -11.16 -35.09 29.37
C ASN A 99 -10.73 -35.01 27.89
N PHE A 100 -10.05 -36.04 27.35
CA PHE A 100 -9.53 -36.05 25.98
C PHE A 100 -10.47 -36.70 24.97
N GLN A 101 -11.25 -37.73 25.36
CA GLN A 101 -12.20 -38.41 24.47
C GLN A 101 -13.53 -37.65 24.31
N ARG A 102 -13.69 -36.51 25.00
CA ARG A 102 -14.88 -35.67 24.90
C ARG A 102 -14.81 -34.81 23.64
N VAL A 103 -15.39 -35.31 22.55
CA VAL A 103 -15.73 -34.49 21.38
C VAL A 103 -16.67 -33.35 21.82
N PRO A 104 -16.39 -32.08 21.48
CA PRO A 104 -17.33 -30.98 21.73
C PRO A 104 -18.57 -31.12 20.84
N MET A 105 -19.69 -30.56 21.28
CA MET A 105 -20.92 -30.55 20.48
C MET A 105 -20.76 -29.60 19.27
N ASN A 106 -21.41 -29.90 18.14
CA ASN A 106 -21.37 -29.03 16.98
C ASN A 106 -22.01 -27.66 17.33
N PRO A 107 -21.42 -26.51 16.96
CA PRO A 107 -22.05 -25.21 17.15
C PRO A 107 -23.49 -25.13 16.61
N ALA A 108 -23.84 -25.80 15.51
CA ALA A 108 -25.21 -25.86 15.00
C ALA A 108 -26.17 -26.66 15.91
N ASP A 109 -25.70 -27.76 16.52
CA ASP A 109 -26.47 -28.51 17.52
C ASP A 109 -26.71 -27.65 18.78
N GLU A 110 -25.71 -26.87 19.22
CA GLU A 110 -25.87 -25.90 20.30
C GLU A 110 -26.95 -24.87 19.97
N CYS A 111 -26.90 -24.26 18.77
CA CYS A 111 -27.89 -23.28 18.32
C CYS A 111 -29.31 -23.88 18.31
N THR A 112 -29.46 -25.08 17.73
CA THR A 112 -30.74 -25.81 17.65
C THR A 112 -31.28 -26.16 19.04
N ALA A 113 -30.43 -26.68 19.93
CA ALA A 113 -30.82 -27.07 21.28
C ALA A 113 -31.25 -25.87 22.15
N PHE A 114 -30.57 -24.72 22.02
CA PHE A 114 -30.98 -23.51 22.74
C PHE A 114 -32.27 -22.91 22.17
N ASN A 115 -32.43 -22.81 20.84
CA ASN A 115 -33.67 -22.34 20.21
C ASN A 115 -34.88 -23.19 20.64
N PHE A 116 -34.75 -24.53 20.64
CA PHE A 116 -35.79 -25.45 21.11
C PHE A 116 -36.19 -25.26 22.59
N LEU A 117 -35.28 -24.81 23.46
CA LEU A 117 -35.60 -24.47 24.85
C LEU A 117 -36.37 -23.14 24.96
N ILE A 118 -36.01 -22.13 24.16
CA ILE A 118 -36.75 -20.86 24.10
C ILE A 118 -38.15 -21.07 23.52
N GLN A 119 -38.30 -21.83 22.44
CA GLN A 119 -39.59 -22.20 21.85
C GLN A 119 -40.51 -22.98 22.80
N LYS A 120 -39.95 -23.62 23.84
CA LYS A 120 -40.69 -24.26 24.94
C LYS A 120 -41.05 -23.31 26.09
N GLY A 121 -40.89 -22.00 25.91
CA GLY A 121 -41.28 -20.97 26.88
C GLY A 121 -40.27 -20.74 28.01
N MET A 122 -39.01 -21.13 27.84
CA MET A 122 -37.94 -20.73 28.76
C MET A 122 -37.35 -19.37 28.37
N THR A 123 -36.95 -18.58 29.36
CA THR A 123 -36.19 -17.34 29.11
C THR A 123 -34.72 -17.65 28.77
N ALA A 124 -34.03 -16.73 28.08
CA ALA A 124 -32.59 -16.86 27.85
C ALA A 124 -31.80 -16.89 29.18
N GLU A 125 -32.26 -16.17 30.21
CA GLU A 125 -31.67 -16.18 31.55
C GLU A 125 -31.83 -17.54 32.26
N ASP A 126 -33.01 -18.17 32.17
CA ASP A 126 -33.27 -19.52 32.68
C ASP A 126 -32.35 -20.56 32.04
N VAL A 127 -32.20 -20.50 30.72
CA VAL A 127 -31.29 -21.39 29.96
C VAL A 127 -29.85 -21.15 30.39
N ALA A 128 -29.40 -19.90 30.41
CA ALA A 128 -28.03 -19.52 30.78
C ALA A 128 -27.67 -19.98 32.20
N LYS A 129 -28.55 -19.71 33.17
CA LYS A 129 -28.38 -20.10 34.58
C LYS A 129 -28.33 -21.61 34.78
N ARG A 130 -29.14 -22.39 34.04
CA ARG A 130 -29.15 -23.87 34.13
C ARG A 130 -27.95 -24.52 33.44
N GLN A 131 -27.40 -23.90 32.40
CA GLN A 131 -26.30 -24.45 31.59
C GLN A 131 -24.92 -23.92 31.98
N GLY A 132 -24.87 -22.88 32.82
CA GLY A 132 -23.61 -22.30 33.33
C GLY A 132 -22.89 -21.40 32.33
N VAL A 133 -23.64 -20.75 31.46
CA VAL A 133 -23.18 -19.78 30.45
C VAL A 133 -23.79 -18.39 30.72
N THR A 134 -23.43 -17.38 29.94
CA THR A 134 -24.05 -16.04 30.04
C THR A 134 -25.33 -15.95 29.22
N THR A 135 -26.26 -15.06 29.58
CA THR A 135 -27.49 -14.79 28.80
C THR A 135 -27.15 -14.46 27.34
N ARG A 136 -26.16 -13.57 27.15
CA ARG A 136 -25.61 -13.20 25.83
C ARG A 136 -25.13 -14.38 24.99
N PHE A 137 -24.56 -15.43 25.61
CA PHE A 137 -24.14 -16.63 24.87
C PHE A 137 -25.35 -17.42 24.35
N VAL A 138 -26.42 -17.53 25.15
CA VAL A 138 -27.68 -18.16 24.72
C VAL A 138 -28.33 -17.34 23.62
N GLU A 139 -28.45 -16.03 23.80
CA GLU A 139 -29.01 -15.11 22.79
C GLU A 139 -28.26 -15.21 21.45
N GLN A 140 -26.92 -15.18 21.47
CA GLN A 140 -26.10 -15.35 20.28
C GLN A 140 -26.31 -16.71 19.59
N ARG A 141 -26.53 -17.79 20.36
CA ARG A 141 -26.80 -19.12 19.81
C ARG A 141 -28.22 -19.26 19.22
N VAL A 142 -29.22 -18.68 19.87
CA VAL A 142 -30.60 -18.65 19.36
C VAL A 142 -30.64 -17.83 18.07
N ARG A 143 -29.99 -16.66 18.04
CA ARG A 143 -29.87 -15.79 16.87
C ARG A 143 -29.18 -16.48 15.68
N LEU A 144 -28.24 -17.38 15.92
CA LEU A 144 -27.60 -18.21 14.89
C LEU A 144 -28.54 -19.32 14.36
N ALA A 145 -29.50 -19.80 15.16
CA ALA A 145 -30.53 -20.74 14.73
C ALA A 145 -31.67 -20.08 13.92
N GLU A 146 -31.59 -18.76 13.69
CA GLU A 146 -32.50 -17.96 12.85
C GLU A 146 -31.81 -17.50 11.54
N LEU A 147 -30.66 -18.08 11.21
CA LEU A 147 -29.99 -17.84 9.94
C LEU A 147 -30.76 -18.45 8.76
N ALA A 148 -30.52 -17.90 7.57
CA ALA A 148 -30.99 -18.45 6.31
C ALA A 148 -30.55 -19.93 6.17
N PRO A 149 -31.42 -20.82 5.64
CA PRO A 149 -31.17 -22.27 5.65
C PRO A 149 -29.80 -22.68 5.11
N CYS A 150 -29.37 -22.14 3.96
CA CYS A 150 -28.07 -22.44 3.36
C CYS A 150 -26.87 -22.08 4.26
N VAL A 151 -26.95 -20.97 5.00
CA VAL A 151 -25.89 -20.56 5.94
C VAL A 151 -25.88 -21.47 7.17
N PHE A 152 -27.06 -21.84 7.68
CA PHE A 152 -27.17 -22.72 8.84
C PHE A 152 -26.76 -24.17 8.52
N GLU A 153 -27.10 -24.67 7.34
CA GLU A 153 -26.71 -25.98 6.82
C GLU A 153 -25.19 -26.07 6.61
N ALA A 154 -24.56 -25.04 6.05
CA ALA A 154 -23.10 -24.97 5.92
C ALA A 154 -22.38 -24.94 7.29
N LEU A 155 -22.96 -24.27 8.30
CA LEU A 155 -22.45 -24.32 9.68
C LEU A 155 -22.62 -25.71 10.30
N ALA A 156 -23.73 -26.40 10.02
CA ALA A 156 -24.00 -27.75 10.51
C ALA A 156 -23.08 -28.80 9.86
N ALA A 157 -22.81 -28.67 8.56
CA ALA A 157 -21.82 -29.47 7.82
C ALA A 157 -20.37 -29.19 8.27
N GLY A 158 -20.11 -28.02 8.86
CA GLY A 158 -18.77 -27.57 9.25
C GLY A 158 -17.96 -26.97 8.11
N GLU A 159 -18.62 -26.62 6.99
CA GLU A 159 -18.04 -25.94 5.84
C GLU A 159 -17.65 -24.50 6.20
N ILE A 160 -18.52 -23.81 6.95
CA ILE A 160 -18.22 -22.48 7.51
C ILE A 160 -17.96 -22.53 9.02
N THR A 161 -17.06 -21.66 9.49
CA THR A 161 -16.79 -21.54 10.92
C THR A 161 -17.89 -20.78 11.66
N LEU A 162 -17.94 -20.93 12.99
CA LEU A 162 -18.82 -20.13 13.85
C LEU A 162 -18.62 -18.61 13.67
N GLY A 163 -17.39 -18.14 13.42
CA GLY A 163 -17.11 -16.71 13.19
C GLY A 163 -17.70 -16.21 11.87
N VAL A 164 -17.74 -17.07 10.85
CA VAL A 164 -18.39 -16.80 9.56
C VAL A 164 -19.90 -16.73 9.72
N ALA A 165 -20.52 -17.71 10.39
CA ALA A 165 -21.96 -17.67 10.67
C ALA A 165 -22.38 -16.46 11.52
N GLN A 166 -21.53 -16.01 12.46
CA GLN A 166 -21.75 -14.78 13.22
C GLN A 166 -21.71 -13.49 12.38
N ALA A 167 -21.01 -13.49 11.24
CA ALA A 167 -21.06 -12.39 10.30
C ALA A 167 -22.42 -12.30 9.58
N TYR A 168 -23.02 -13.44 9.23
CA TYR A 168 -24.36 -13.51 8.63
C TYR A 168 -25.47 -13.07 9.60
N ALA A 169 -25.32 -13.34 10.88
CA ALA A 169 -26.34 -13.07 11.90
C ALA A 169 -26.62 -11.56 12.17
N VAL A 170 -25.81 -10.66 11.60
CA VAL A 170 -25.90 -9.20 11.80
C VAL A 170 -27.20 -8.60 11.26
N THR A 171 -27.80 -9.16 10.21
CA THR A 171 -29.15 -8.77 9.73
C THR A 171 -30.18 -9.87 10.00
N THR A 172 -31.43 -9.50 10.28
CA THR A 172 -32.57 -10.42 10.35
C THR A 172 -33.13 -10.80 8.97
N ASP A 173 -32.67 -10.16 7.89
CA ASP A 173 -33.09 -10.40 6.52
C ASP A 173 -32.52 -11.72 5.96
N ILE A 174 -33.40 -12.71 5.79
CA ILE A 174 -33.08 -14.06 5.29
C ILE A 174 -32.71 -14.05 3.80
N ASP A 175 -33.36 -13.21 2.99
CA ASP A 175 -33.10 -13.13 1.55
C ASP A 175 -31.72 -12.51 1.31
N ARG A 176 -31.38 -11.45 2.05
CA ARG A 176 -30.07 -10.79 2.00
C ARG A 176 -28.95 -11.69 2.52
N GLN A 177 -29.17 -12.46 3.59
CA GLN A 177 -28.21 -13.49 4.01
C GLN A 177 -27.99 -14.54 2.91
N THR A 178 -29.05 -15.06 2.29
CA THR A 178 -28.99 -16.07 1.22
C THR A 178 -28.21 -15.57 0.00
N ARG A 179 -28.51 -14.34 -0.45
CA ARG A 179 -27.85 -13.67 -1.58
C ARG A 179 -26.35 -13.49 -1.33
N VAL A 180 -25.97 -12.90 -0.19
CA VAL A 180 -24.56 -12.69 0.15
C VAL A 180 -23.83 -14.03 0.35
N PHE A 181 -24.47 -15.06 0.90
CA PHE A 181 -23.86 -16.38 1.02
C PHE A 181 -23.52 -17.00 -0.35
N THR A 182 -24.45 -16.91 -1.31
CA THR A 182 -24.22 -17.40 -2.68
C THR A 182 -23.11 -16.61 -3.38
N GLN A 183 -23.08 -15.28 -3.20
CA GLN A 183 -22.01 -14.41 -3.72
C GLN A 183 -20.65 -14.78 -3.12
N MET A 184 -20.55 -14.84 -1.79
CA MET A 184 -19.29 -15.10 -1.07
C MET A 184 -18.74 -16.50 -1.33
N ASN A 185 -19.59 -17.53 -1.48
CA ASN A 185 -19.15 -18.89 -1.82
C ASN A 185 -18.46 -19.00 -3.20
N SER A 186 -18.57 -17.97 -4.05
CA SER A 186 -17.83 -17.88 -5.33
C SER A 186 -16.53 -17.05 -5.23
N SER A 187 -16.25 -16.43 -4.08
CA SER A 187 -15.16 -15.48 -3.89
C SER A 187 -13.97 -16.09 -3.15
N TYR A 188 -12.76 -15.81 -3.64
CA TYR A 188 -11.50 -16.28 -3.05
C TYR A 188 -11.26 -15.83 -1.59
N TYR A 189 -11.99 -14.81 -1.11
CA TYR A 189 -11.98 -14.35 0.29
C TYR A 189 -13.38 -14.35 0.93
N GLY A 190 -14.28 -15.22 0.46
CA GLY A 190 -15.65 -15.36 0.94
C GLY A 190 -15.76 -15.73 2.42
N ASP A 191 -14.83 -16.55 2.93
CA ASP A 191 -14.82 -17.04 4.31
C ASP A 191 -14.31 -16.02 5.35
N ASN A 192 -14.03 -14.77 4.96
CA ASN A 192 -13.58 -13.75 5.90
C ASN A 192 -14.79 -13.06 6.59
N PRO A 193 -14.94 -13.18 7.93
CA PRO A 193 -16.06 -12.57 8.67
C PRO A 193 -16.18 -11.04 8.53
N ASP A 194 -15.08 -10.33 8.28
CA ASP A 194 -15.10 -8.87 8.08
C ASP A 194 -15.65 -8.51 6.68
N ASN A 195 -15.27 -9.27 5.64
CA ASN A 195 -15.80 -9.09 4.29
C ASN A 195 -17.31 -9.37 4.23
N ILE A 196 -17.76 -10.45 4.88
CA ILE A 196 -19.18 -10.80 4.97
C ILE A 196 -19.96 -9.70 5.71
N ARG A 197 -19.45 -9.21 6.86
CA ARG A 197 -20.09 -8.11 7.59
C ARG A 197 -20.17 -6.84 6.73
N ARG A 198 -19.14 -6.53 5.94
CA ARG A 198 -19.16 -5.38 5.01
C ARG A 198 -20.24 -5.53 3.94
N ALA A 199 -20.41 -6.69 3.31
CA ALA A 199 -21.46 -6.91 2.32
C ALA A 199 -22.88 -6.88 2.93
N ILE A 200 -23.05 -7.49 4.11
CA ILE A 200 -24.33 -7.56 4.81
C ILE A 200 -24.77 -6.20 5.39
N LEU A 201 -23.85 -5.26 5.59
CA LEU A 201 -24.16 -3.88 5.97
C LEU A 201 -24.30 -2.96 4.75
N ASN A 202 -23.29 -2.91 3.87
CA ASN A 202 -23.16 -1.85 2.85
C ASN A 202 -23.99 -2.05 1.56
N GLY A 203 -24.73 -3.17 1.43
CA GLY A 203 -25.63 -3.45 0.31
C GLY A 203 -26.91 -2.59 0.25
N THR A 204 -26.77 -1.27 0.30
CA THR A 204 -27.80 -0.27 -0.02
C THR A 204 -27.12 0.92 -0.69
N VAL A 205 -27.51 1.25 -1.91
CA VAL A 205 -26.96 2.38 -2.68
C VAL A 205 -27.87 3.60 -2.51
N LYS A 206 -27.32 4.80 -2.36
CA LYS A 206 -28.14 6.03 -2.30
C LYS A 206 -28.60 6.46 -3.70
N ALA A 207 -29.76 7.08 -3.81
CA ALA A 207 -30.24 7.69 -5.06
C ALA A 207 -29.30 8.78 -5.62
N ASN A 208 -28.38 9.31 -4.81
CA ASN A 208 -27.35 10.26 -5.23
C ASN A 208 -26.02 9.60 -5.67
N ASP A 209 -25.91 8.27 -5.64
CA ASP A 209 -24.75 7.53 -6.14
C ASP A 209 -24.65 7.60 -7.67
N ALA A 210 -23.42 7.59 -8.19
CA ALA A 210 -23.14 7.64 -9.63
C ALA A 210 -23.89 6.55 -10.43
N LYS A 211 -23.89 5.28 -9.96
CA LYS A 211 -24.60 4.18 -10.63
C LYS A 211 -26.12 4.37 -10.57
N ALA A 212 -26.65 4.83 -9.43
CA ALA A 212 -28.08 5.06 -9.26
C ALA A 212 -28.58 6.19 -10.17
N ARG A 213 -27.85 7.32 -10.22
CA ARG A 213 -28.12 8.43 -11.14
C ARG A 213 -28.07 7.99 -12.60
N PHE A 214 -27.00 7.29 -13.00
CA PHE A 214 -26.83 6.80 -14.37
C PHE A 214 -27.92 5.83 -14.82
N VAL A 215 -28.40 4.95 -13.94
CA VAL A 215 -29.52 4.04 -14.23
C VAL A 215 -30.85 4.79 -14.30
N GLY A 216 -31.09 5.71 -13.36
CA GLY A 216 -32.34 6.45 -13.25
C GLY A 216 -33.44 5.68 -12.50
N ARG A 217 -34.17 6.39 -11.63
CA ARG A 217 -35.13 5.84 -10.67
C ARG A 217 -36.23 4.99 -11.33
N ASP A 218 -36.80 5.48 -12.42
CA ASP A 218 -37.94 4.82 -13.06
C ASP A 218 -37.51 3.53 -13.79
N ALA A 219 -36.28 3.47 -14.33
CA ALA A 219 -35.72 2.25 -14.91
C ALA A 219 -35.42 1.20 -13.82
N TYR A 220 -34.89 1.65 -12.67
CA TYR A 220 -34.64 0.79 -11.52
C TYR A 220 -35.94 0.16 -10.96
N VAL A 221 -36.98 0.97 -10.76
CA VAL A 221 -38.29 0.48 -10.29
C VAL A 221 -38.98 -0.39 -11.35
N ALA A 222 -38.86 -0.07 -12.64
CA ALA A 222 -39.40 -0.90 -13.72
C ALA A 222 -38.73 -2.29 -13.82
N ALA A 223 -37.47 -2.40 -13.40
CA ALA A 223 -36.76 -3.67 -13.27
C ALA A 223 -37.06 -4.43 -11.95
N GLY A 224 -37.96 -3.90 -11.11
CA GLY A 224 -38.35 -4.50 -9.83
C GLY A 224 -37.45 -4.13 -8.64
N GLY A 225 -36.54 -3.16 -8.79
CA GLY A 225 -35.68 -2.67 -7.71
C GLY A 225 -36.47 -2.00 -6.59
N ARG A 226 -36.17 -2.36 -5.34
CA ARG A 226 -36.88 -1.84 -4.16
C ARG A 226 -36.20 -0.59 -3.59
N ILE A 227 -37.01 0.42 -3.30
CA ILE A 227 -36.59 1.67 -2.68
C ILE A 227 -37.14 1.74 -1.25
N GLU A 228 -36.28 2.07 -0.29
CA GLU A 228 -36.64 2.41 1.09
C GLU A 228 -36.39 3.92 1.31
N GLY A 229 -37.43 4.63 1.75
CA GLY A 229 -37.36 6.05 2.06
C GLY A 229 -38.21 6.34 3.29
N ASP A 230 -37.74 7.28 4.11
CA ASP A 230 -38.57 7.88 5.15
C ASP A 230 -39.73 8.66 4.48
N LEU A 231 -40.87 8.79 5.18
CA LEU A 231 -42.04 9.56 4.73
C LEU A 231 -41.76 11.07 4.56
N PHE A 232 -40.56 11.51 4.97
CA PHE A 232 -40.05 12.87 4.86
C PHE A 232 -38.80 12.99 3.98
N ALA A 233 -38.34 11.91 3.33
CA ALA A 233 -37.14 11.90 2.49
C ALA A 233 -37.35 12.65 1.17
N THR A 234 -36.35 13.42 0.74
CA THR A 234 -36.30 14.00 -0.61
C THR A 234 -35.89 12.93 -1.63
N ALA A 235 -36.17 13.15 -2.92
CA ALA A 235 -35.88 12.17 -3.98
C ALA A 235 -34.37 11.80 -4.12
N GLY A 236 -33.44 12.61 -3.59
CA GLY A 236 -32.01 12.28 -3.53
C GLY A 236 -31.57 11.49 -2.29
N ASP A 237 -32.44 11.39 -1.27
CA ASP A 237 -32.14 10.74 0.02
C ASP A 237 -32.58 9.27 0.07
N GLU A 238 -33.36 8.82 -0.91
CA GLU A 238 -33.86 7.45 -1.07
C GLU A 238 -32.72 6.41 -1.02
N ASN A 239 -32.94 5.29 -0.31
CA ASN A 239 -32.07 4.12 -0.31
C ASN A 239 -32.57 3.11 -1.34
N TRP A 240 -31.73 2.69 -2.28
CA TRP A 240 -32.02 1.63 -3.25
C TRP A 240 -31.38 0.33 -2.76
N ILE A 241 -32.20 -0.69 -2.50
CA ILE A 241 -31.80 -1.91 -1.77
C ILE A 241 -31.10 -2.91 -2.70
N ASP A 242 -31.67 -3.14 -3.88
CA ASP A 242 -31.24 -4.20 -4.80
C ASP A 242 -30.09 -3.74 -5.70
N VAL A 243 -28.87 -3.74 -5.14
CA VAL A 243 -27.65 -3.27 -5.82
C VAL A 243 -27.42 -3.95 -7.17
N ASP A 244 -27.53 -5.28 -7.26
CA ASP A 244 -27.28 -6.01 -8.51
C ASP A 244 -28.23 -5.61 -9.65
N VAL A 245 -29.43 -5.07 -9.35
CA VAL A 245 -30.34 -4.51 -10.35
C VAL A 245 -29.80 -3.20 -10.91
N ILE A 246 -29.20 -2.37 -10.06
CA ILE A 246 -28.45 -1.17 -10.48
C ILE A 246 -27.26 -1.60 -11.35
N GLU A 247 -26.48 -2.59 -10.93
CA GLU A 247 -25.30 -3.02 -11.68
C GLU A 247 -25.65 -3.66 -13.03
N THR A 248 -26.72 -4.46 -13.09
CA THR A 248 -27.23 -5.04 -14.36
C THR A 248 -27.72 -3.97 -15.33
N LEU A 249 -28.45 -2.96 -14.84
CA LEU A 249 -28.92 -1.86 -15.67
C LEU A 249 -27.79 -0.91 -16.09
N ALA A 250 -26.84 -0.64 -15.19
CA ALA A 250 -25.67 0.19 -15.46
C ALA A 250 -24.75 -0.47 -16.50
N ALA A 251 -24.44 -1.76 -16.35
CA ALA A 251 -23.67 -2.52 -17.33
C ALA A 251 -24.33 -2.45 -18.71
N LYS A 252 -25.61 -2.80 -18.81
CA LYS A 252 -26.35 -2.78 -20.09
C LYS A 252 -26.44 -1.39 -20.74
N LYS A 253 -26.56 -0.32 -19.94
CA LYS A 253 -26.59 1.07 -20.46
C LYS A 253 -25.19 1.54 -20.89
N LEU A 254 -24.13 1.14 -20.17
CA LEU A 254 -22.74 1.39 -20.59
C LEU A 254 -22.35 0.60 -21.83
N GLU A 255 -22.76 -0.67 -21.96
CA GLU A 255 -22.53 -1.50 -23.15
C GLU A 255 -23.10 -0.85 -24.42
N ALA A 256 -24.29 -0.25 -24.33
CA ALA A 256 -24.89 0.49 -25.43
C ALA A 256 -24.08 1.75 -25.79
N ALA A 257 -23.72 2.57 -24.79
CA ALA A 257 -22.90 3.77 -25.00
C ALA A 257 -21.49 3.45 -25.52
N ALA A 258 -20.90 2.33 -25.09
CA ALA A 258 -19.63 1.82 -25.56
C ALA A 258 -19.70 1.43 -27.05
N ALA A 259 -20.74 0.70 -27.45
CA ALA A 259 -20.94 0.32 -28.84
C ALA A 259 -21.19 1.53 -29.76
N GLU A 260 -21.95 2.52 -29.30
CA GLU A 260 -22.19 3.77 -30.03
C GLU A 260 -20.89 4.58 -30.21
N LEU A 261 -20.09 4.74 -29.13
CA LEU A 261 -18.80 5.43 -29.20
C LEU A 261 -17.79 4.69 -30.10
N ALA A 262 -17.71 3.36 -30.00
CA ALA A 262 -16.83 2.55 -30.84
C ALA A 262 -17.15 2.73 -32.33
N GLN A 263 -18.46 2.77 -32.68
CA GLN A 263 -18.90 3.00 -34.04
C GLN A 263 -18.68 4.44 -34.53
N ALA A 264 -18.83 5.44 -33.65
CA ALA A 264 -18.61 6.85 -33.99
C ALA A 264 -17.13 7.16 -34.23
N GLU A 265 -16.24 6.70 -33.36
CA GLU A 265 -14.80 6.99 -33.42
C GLU A 265 -14.00 6.03 -34.32
N GLY A 266 -14.59 4.90 -34.71
CA GLY A 266 -13.92 3.86 -35.52
C GLY A 266 -12.97 2.96 -34.72
N LEU A 267 -13.16 2.86 -33.41
CA LEU A 267 -12.30 2.11 -32.49
C LEU A 267 -12.57 0.60 -32.54
N ALA A 268 -11.52 -0.21 -32.29
CA ALA A 268 -11.60 -1.66 -32.22
C ALA A 268 -12.53 -2.16 -31.10
N PHE A 269 -12.50 -1.46 -29.96
CA PHE A 269 -13.34 -1.74 -28.79
C PHE A 269 -13.56 -0.47 -27.96
N VAL A 270 -14.64 -0.44 -27.19
CA VAL A 270 -14.77 0.42 -26.02
C VAL A 270 -15.22 -0.46 -24.86
N THR A 271 -14.48 -0.44 -23.76
CA THR A 271 -14.72 -1.32 -22.62
C THR A 271 -15.60 -0.60 -21.58
N PRO A 272 -16.82 -1.10 -21.27
CA PRO A 272 -17.71 -0.49 -20.30
C PRO A 272 -17.25 -0.79 -18.86
N ILE A 273 -17.06 0.26 -18.05
CA ILE A 273 -16.63 0.19 -16.65
C ILE A 273 -17.73 0.72 -15.75
N ALA A 274 -18.41 -0.19 -15.04
CA ALA A 274 -19.49 0.14 -14.09
C ALA A 274 -18.96 0.68 -12.74
N ALA A 275 -18.08 1.68 -12.78
CA ALA A 275 -17.45 2.35 -11.65
C ALA A 275 -17.19 3.84 -11.95
N THR A 276 -16.76 4.60 -10.94
CA THR A 276 -16.51 6.05 -11.03
C THR A 276 -15.16 6.44 -11.65
N HIS A 277 -14.31 5.46 -11.91
CA HIS A 277 -13.03 5.58 -12.60
C HIS A 277 -12.68 4.23 -13.25
N VAL A 278 -11.67 4.19 -14.12
CA VAL A 278 -11.09 2.93 -14.61
C VAL A 278 -10.20 2.33 -13.52
N PRO A 279 -10.35 1.06 -13.12
CA PRO A 279 -9.44 0.42 -12.17
C PRO A 279 -8.05 0.19 -12.79
N TYR A 280 -6.99 0.46 -12.02
CA TYR A 280 -5.60 0.29 -12.47
C TYR A 280 -5.35 -1.10 -13.06
N ASP A 281 -5.78 -2.16 -12.38
CA ASP A 281 -5.58 -3.55 -12.81
C ASP A 281 -6.19 -3.85 -14.18
N VAL A 282 -7.23 -3.10 -14.61
CA VAL A 282 -7.89 -3.29 -15.91
C VAL A 282 -7.14 -2.52 -17.01
N ALA A 283 -6.71 -1.28 -16.74
CA ALA A 283 -5.91 -0.50 -17.68
C ALA A 283 -4.51 -1.12 -17.89
N HIS A 284 -3.86 -1.58 -16.82
CA HIS A 284 -2.51 -2.14 -16.82
C HIS A 284 -2.41 -3.53 -17.49
N GLN A 285 -3.53 -4.18 -17.81
CA GLN A 285 -3.58 -5.38 -18.64
C GLN A 285 -3.52 -5.08 -20.16
N LEU A 286 -3.65 -3.81 -20.56
CA LEU A 286 -3.57 -3.37 -21.94
C LEU A 286 -2.30 -2.53 -22.17
N HIS A 287 -1.90 -2.40 -23.43
CA HIS A 287 -0.84 -1.49 -23.83
C HIS A 287 -1.45 -0.11 -24.08
N GLU A 288 -1.07 0.88 -23.27
CA GLU A 288 -1.46 2.27 -23.51
C GLU A 288 -0.85 2.77 -24.82
N PHE A 289 -1.67 3.38 -25.66
CA PHE A 289 -1.33 3.93 -26.96
C PHE A 289 -1.45 5.45 -26.89
N HIS A 290 -0.31 6.13 -26.99
CA HIS A 290 -0.29 7.56 -27.26
C HIS A 290 -0.17 7.76 -28.77
N ALA A 291 -1.10 8.50 -29.37
CA ALA A 291 -1.03 8.90 -30.77
C ALA A 291 0.27 9.68 -30.99
N PRO A 292 1.21 9.19 -31.82
CA PRO A 292 2.45 9.90 -32.06
C PRO A 292 2.19 11.02 -33.06
N ALA A 293 2.59 12.25 -32.72
CA ALA A 293 2.60 13.34 -33.68
C ALA A 293 3.44 12.94 -34.91
N ARG A 294 2.81 12.83 -36.08
CA ARG A 294 3.53 12.57 -37.34
C ARG A 294 4.53 13.68 -37.62
N ALA A 295 5.48 13.40 -38.50
CA ALA A 295 6.31 14.45 -39.08
C ALA A 295 5.45 15.47 -39.82
N LEU A 296 5.85 16.74 -39.74
CA LEU A 296 5.39 17.78 -40.67
C LEU A 296 5.79 17.37 -42.09
N THR A 297 4.90 17.56 -43.05
CA THR A 297 5.23 17.45 -44.48
C THR A 297 6.05 18.66 -44.93
N GLU A 298 6.74 18.57 -46.08
CA GLU A 298 7.51 19.69 -46.64
C GLU A 298 6.66 20.96 -46.83
N GLU A 299 5.36 20.81 -47.15
CA GLU A 299 4.41 21.92 -47.27
C GLU A 299 4.02 22.52 -45.91
N GLU A 300 3.87 21.69 -44.87
CA GLU A 300 3.53 22.14 -43.52
C GLU A 300 4.73 22.75 -42.78
N THR A 301 5.93 22.21 -42.94
CA THR A 301 7.17 22.81 -42.40
C THR A 301 7.35 24.21 -42.96
N ALA A 302 7.29 24.38 -44.28
CA ALA A 302 7.36 25.69 -44.92
C ALA A 302 6.18 26.62 -44.53
N ARG A 303 5.02 26.06 -44.16
CA ARG A 303 3.88 26.85 -43.64
C ARG A 303 4.11 27.31 -42.20
N VAL A 304 4.63 26.44 -41.33
CA VAL A 304 4.98 26.76 -39.94
C VAL A 304 6.10 27.80 -39.90
N GLU A 305 7.19 27.61 -40.66
CA GLU A 305 8.28 28.59 -40.78
C GLU A 305 7.78 29.96 -41.23
N ALA A 306 6.90 30.01 -42.25
CA ALA A 306 6.31 31.25 -42.72
C ALA A 306 5.31 31.89 -41.74
N LEU A 307 4.63 31.08 -40.92
CA LEU A 307 3.70 31.56 -39.89
C LEU A 307 4.44 32.10 -38.67
N SER A 308 5.50 31.43 -38.19
CA SER A 308 6.37 31.94 -37.13
C SER A 308 7.03 33.25 -37.55
N ALA A 309 7.65 33.30 -38.74
CA ALA A 309 8.27 34.54 -39.24
C ALA A 309 7.25 35.69 -39.47
N GLU A 310 5.97 35.39 -39.71
CA GLU A 310 4.90 36.40 -39.73
C GLU A 310 4.50 36.82 -38.31
N ASN A 311 4.46 35.89 -37.36
CA ASN A 311 4.15 36.14 -35.95
C ASN A 311 5.22 37.02 -35.28
N ASP A 312 6.48 36.66 -35.42
CA ASP A 312 7.60 37.32 -34.76
C ASP A 312 7.73 38.77 -35.26
N ALA A 313 7.56 38.99 -36.57
CA ALA A 313 7.49 40.33 -37.16
C ALA A 313 6.28 41.16 -36.70
N LEU A 314 5.17 40.52 -36.29
CA LEU A 314 4.01 41.22 -35.71
C LEU A 314 4.21 41.53 -34.21
N VAL A 315 4.93 40.68 -33.48
CA VAL A 315 5.35 40.95 -32.09
C VAL A 315 6.35 42.11 -32.05
N ASP A 316 7.40 42.07 -32.88
CA ASP A 316 8.35 43.20 -33.05
C ASP A 316 7.61 44.51 -33.37
N GLN A 317 6.64 44.46 -34.28
CA GLN A 317 5.88 45.65 -34.66
C GLN A 317 4.98 46.17 -33.53
N LEU A 318 4.43 45.29 -32.70
CA LEU A 318 3.66 45.65 -31.50
C LEU A 318 4.53 46.26 -30.39
N GLU A 319 5.75 45.77 -30.19
CA GLU A 319 6.64 46.28 -29.15
C GLU A 319 7.36 47.58 -29.56
N GLN A 320 7.74 47.72 -30.83
CA GLN A 320 8.66 48.77 -31.28
C GLN A 320 8.02 49.90 -32.09
N GLU A 321 6.97 49.63 -32.88
CA GLU A 321 6.42 50.61 -33.84
C GLU A 321 5.00 51.10 -33.52
N LEU A 322 4.16 50.29 -32.87
CA LEU A 322 2.72 50.57 -32.73
C LEU A 322 2.32 51.06 -31.33
N PRO A 323 1.57 52.17 -31.21
CA PRO A 323 0.99 52.57 -29.93
C PRO A 323 -0.04 51.55 -29.44
N ASP A 324 0.05 51.22 -28.14
CA ASP A 324 -0.88 50.34 -27.44
C ASP A 324 -2.34 50.83 -27.57
N GLY A 325 -3.25 49.92 -27.93
CA GLY A 325 -4.65 50.23 -28.26
C GLY A 325 -4.90 50.99 -29.57
N SER A 326 -3.94 51.00 -30.51
CA SER A 326 -4.18 51.48 -31.90
C SER A 326 -4.95 50.46 -32.75
N THR A 327 -5.66 50.91 -33.78
CA THR A 327 -6.37 50.04 -34.74
C THR A 327 -5.45 49.06 -35.47
N GLU A 328 -4.21 49.47 -35.67
CA GLU A 328 -3.13 48.71 -36.27
C GLU A 328 -2.60 47.65 -35.27
N ALA A 329 -2.46 47.99 -33.99
CA ALA A 329 -2.13 47.03 -32.93
C ALA A 329 -3.25 46.00 -32.68
N GLU A 330 -4.52 46.42 -32.69
CA GLU A 330 -5.66 45.50 -32.63
C GLU A 330 -5.67 44.52 -33.81
N ALA A 331 -5.32 45.00 -35.02
CA ALA A 331 -5.20 44.16 -36.21
C ALA A 331 -4.01 43.18 -36.14
N ALA A 332 -2.87 43.60 -35.59
CA ALA A 332 -1.71 42.74 -35.37
C ALA A 332 -2.00 41.63 -34.35
N ASN A 333 -2.57 41.97 -33.18
CA ASN A 333 -3.00 40.98 -32.17
C ASN A 333 -4.03 39.99 -32.76
N ALA A 334 -5.04 40.48 -33.48
CA ALA A 334 -6.03 39.62 -34.14
C ALA A 334 -5.44 38.73 -35.25
N ARG A 335 -4.27 39.10 -35.82
CA ARG A 335 -3.51 38.26 -36.74
C ARG A 335 -2.65 37.23 -36.00
N ILE A 336 -2.01 37.60 -34.89
CA ILE A 336 -1.28 36.68 -33.99
C ILE A 336 -2.22 35.57 -33.49
N GLU A 337 -3.38 35.89 -32.91
CA GLU A 337 -4.36 34.86 -32.49
C GLU A 337 -4.79 33.94 -33.66
N ALA A 338 -4.81 34.47 -34.90
CA ALA A 338 -5.16 33.71 -36.09
C ALA A 338 -4.00 32.87 -36.64
N ILE A 339 -2.75 33.23 -36.34
CA ILE A 339 -1.56 32.42 -36.58
C ILE A 339 -1.47 31.31 -35.54
N GLU A 340 -1.65 31.62 -34.25
CA GLU A 340 -1.73 30.63 -33.17
C GLU A 340 -2.78 29.54 -33.49
N ARG A 341 -3.98 29.94 -33.89
CA ARG A 341 -5.06 29.01 -34.29
C ARG A 341 -4.79 28.25 -35.60
N GLU A 342 -3.92 28.75 -36.48
CA GLU A 342 -3.49 28.02 -37.68
C GLU A 342 -2.39 27.00 -37.35
N LEU A 343 -1.47 27.34 -36.44
CA LEU A 343 -0.44 26.45 -35.90
C LEU A 343 -1.04 25.33 -35.02
N GLU A 344 -1.99 25.65 -34.15
CA GLU A 344 -2.77 24.71 -33.35
C GLU A 344 -3.50 23.70 -34.26
N ALA A 345 -4.15 24.17 -35.31
CA ALA A 345 -4.83 23.30 -36.29
C ALA A 345 -3.85 22.40 -37.08
N ILE A 346 -2.62 22.86 -37.35
CA ILE A 346 -1.56 22.04 -37.96
C ILE A 346 -1.07 20.97 -36.98
N ASP A 347 -0.92 21.28 -35.68
CA ASP A 347 -0.47 20.30 -34.69
C ASP A 347 -1.56 19.28 -34.31
N ASP A 348 -2.83 19.68 -34.20
CA ASP A 348 -3.97 18.76 -34.10
C ASP A 348 -3.99 17.80 -35.30
N ALA A 349 -3.80 18.31 -36.52
CA ALA A 349 -3.69 17.50 -37.73
C ALA A 349 -2.45 16.60 -37.78
N ARG A 350 -1.48 16.74 -36.87
CA ARG A 350 -0.38 15.79 -36.69
C ARG A 350 -0.71 14.64 -35.75
N HIS A 351 -1.76 14.76 -34.95
CA HIS A 351 -2.21 13.74 -33.99
C HIS A 351 -3.37 12.87 -34.54
N GLU A 352 -3.78 13.06 -35.81
CA GLU A 352 -4.80 12.21 -36.44
C GLU A 352 -4.34 10.75 -36.59
N ILE A 353 -5.01 9.85 -35.87
CA ILE A 353 -4.70 8.42 -35.83
C ILE A 353 -5.22 7.72 -37.09
N ASP A 354 -4.35 6.99 -37.79
CA ASP A 354 -4.68 6.23 -39.00
C ASP A 354 -5.87 5.27 -38.76
N PRO A 355 -6.87 5.18 -39.67
CA PRO A 355 -8.03 4.29 -39.50
C PRO A 355 -7.68 2.80 -39.27
N ALA A 356 -6.56 2.30 -39.79
CA ALA A 356 -6.08 0.94 -39.55
C ALA A 356 -5.41 0.78 -38.17
N VAL A 357 -4.94 1.88 -37.56
CA VAL A 357 -4.52 1.93 -36.15
C VAL A 357 -5.73 2.07 -35.23
N LYS A 358 -6.71 2.94 -35.56
CA LYS A 358 -8.01 3.01 -34.86
C LYS A 358 -8.70 1.65 -34.76
N ALA A 359 -8.66 0.86 -35.84
CA ALA A 359 -9.16 -0.53 -35.89
C ALA A 359 -8.37 -1.55 -35.04
N GLN A 360 -7.35 -1.14 -34.28
CA GLN A 360 -6.57 -1.97 -33.34
C GLN A 360 -6.54 -1.43 -31.90
N ILE A 361 -6.98 -0.18 -31.68
CA ILE A 361 -7.00 0.48 -30.37
C ILE A 361 -8.44 0.71 -29.87
N GLY A 362 -8.59 0.99 -28.59
CA GLY A 362 -9.86 1.27 -27.93
C GLY A 362 -9.71 2.17 -26.71
N THR A 363 -10.80 2.43 -26.02
CA THR A 363 -10.81 3.19 -24.75
C THR A 363 -11.81 2.59 -23.76
N PHE A 364 -11.95 3.21 -22.60
CA PHE A 364 -12.96 2.86 -21.59
C PHE A 364 -14.09 3.90 -21.58
N VAL A 365 -15.31 3.45 -21.33
CA VAL A 365 -16.41 4.34 -20.91
C VAL A 365 -16.81 4.00 -19.48
N TYR A 366 -16.83 5.00 -18.61
CA TYR A 366 -17.14 4.86 -17.17
C TYR A 366 -18.23 5.85 -16.75
N ILE A 367 -18.67 5.79 -15.50
CA ILE A 367 -19.75 6.66 -15.00
C ILE A 367 -19.13 7.79 -14.17
N GLY A 368 -19.36 9.05 -14.54
CA GLY A 368 -18.90 10.19 -13.73
C GLY A 368 -19.58 10.26 -12.36
N GLY A 369 -19.01 11.02 -11.43
CA GLY A 369 -19.62 11.26 -10.10
C GLY A 369 -20.97 12.01 -10.15
N ASP A 370 -21.24 12.67 -11.28
CA ASP A 370 -22.53 13.25 -11.66
C ASP A 370 -23.56 12.21 -12.10
N GLY A 371 -23.13 11.02 -12.52
CA GLY A 371 -23.98 9.97 -13.10
C GLY A 371 -24.07 10.02 -14.63
N GLU A 372 -23.24 10.81 -15.32
CA GLU A 372 -23.19 10.84 -16.78
C GLU A 372 -22.05 9.97 -17.32
N PRO A 373 -22.18 9.36 -18.53
CA PRO A 373 -21.10 8.56 -19.10
C PRO A 373 -19.90 9.44 -19.49
N ARG A 374 -18.70 8.97 -19.18
CA ARG A 374 -17.44 9.66 -19.47
C ARG A 374 -16.48 8.74 -20.20
N VAL A 375 -15.83 9.26 -21.23
CA VAL A 375 -14.78 8.57 -21.98
C VAL A 375 -13.46 8.72 -21.23
N HIS A 376 -12.63 7.68 -21.24
CA HIS A 376 -11.28 7.74 -20.70
C HIS A 376 -10.32 8.39 -21.72
N THR A 377 -9.44 9.28 -21.25
CA THR A 377 -8.57 10.11 -22.09
C THR A 377 -7.45 9.33 -22.78
N GLY A 378 -6.87 8.34 -22.09
CA GLY A 378 -5.90 7.41 -22.68
C GLY A 378 -6.58 6.38 -23.60
N LEU A 379 -5.90 6.04 -24.71
CA LEU A 379 -6.25 4.97 -25.65
C LEU A 379 -5.41 3.72 -25.35
N PHE A 380 -5.89 2.53 -25.70
CA PHE A 380 -5.29 1.24 -25.30
C PHE A 380 -5.42 0.18 -26.39
N SER A 381 -4.56 -0.85 -26.37
CA SER A 381 -4.63 -2.01 -27.26
C SER A 381 -4.28 -3.33 -26.57
N GLU A 382 -4.87 -4.44 -27.02
CA GLU A 382 -4.58 -5.80 -26.49
C GLU A 382 -3.14 -6.28 -26.78
N LYS A 383 -2.47 -5.63 -27.74
CA LYS A 383 -1.12 -5.95 -28.23
C LYS A 383 -0.40 -4.64 -28.52
N PRO A 384 0.94 -4.56 -28.47
CA PRO A 384 1.66 -3.35 -28.85
C PRO A 384 1.37 -2.99 -30.31
N VAL A 385 0.64 -1.91 -30.53
CA VAL A 385 0.42 -1.32 -31.85
C VAL A 385 1.54 -0.32 -32.11
N VAL A 386 2.16 -0.43 -33.28
CA VAL A 386 3.10 0.58 -33.80
C VAL A 386 2.34 1.36 -34.85
N ASP A 387 2.18 2.67 -34.63
CA ASP A 387 1.60 3.54 -35.64
C ASP A 387 2.54 3.65 -36.85
N PRO A 388 2.07 3.44 -38.10
CA PRO A 388 2.89 3.64 -39.30
C PRO A 388 3.50 5.04 -39.44
N ASN A 389 2.89 6.05 -38.82
CA ASN A 389 3.29 7.46 -38.89
C ASN A 389 4.20 7.88 -37.71
N ALA A 390 4.56 6.95 -36.80
CA ALA A 390 5.38 7.25 -35.64
C ALA A 390 6.81 7.68 -36.03
N PRO A 391 7.32 8.84 -35.56
CA PRO A 391 8.73 9.18 -35.68
C PRO A 391 9.60 8.27 -34.81
N PRO A 392 10.89 8.07 -35.17
CA PRO A 392 11.83 7.26 -34.39
C PRO A 392 12.04 7.82 -32.97
N LYS A 393 12.15 6.93 -31.97
CA LYS A 393 11.82 7.25 -30.57
C LYS A 393 13.01 7.56 -29.64
N ALA A 394 12.83 8.54 -28.74
CA ALA A 394 13.66 8.88 -27.56
C ALA A 394 12.80 8.96 -26.26
N THR A 395 13.37 9.11 -25.04
CA THR A 395 12.70 8.65 -23.77
C THR A 395 13.07 9.33 -22.41
N GLY A 396 12.07 9.75 -21.56
CA GLY A 396 12.17 10.13 -20.10
C GLY A 396 10.88 10.80 -19.45
N GLY A 397 10.63 10.80 -18.10
CA GLY A 397 9.34 11.29 -17.43
C GLY A 397 9.27 11.56 -15.87
N ALA A 398 8.09 11.87 -15.22
CA ALA A 398 7.90 12.47 -13.83
C ALA A 398 6.51 12.28 -13.03
N ALA A 399 6.29 12.91 -11.81
CA ALA A 399 4.98 13.36 -11.09
C ALA A 399 4.41 12.78 -9.70
N GLY A 400 3.21 13.24 -9.16
CA GLY A 400 2.58 13.08 -7.76
C GLY A 400 0.99 13.18 -7.62
N GLU A 401 0.19 13.35 -6.51
CA GLU A 401 0.35 13.69 -5.04
C GLU A 401 -0.63 13.21 -3.84
N GLY A 402 -1.90 13.66 -3.52
CA GLY A 402 -2.63 13.42 -2.18
C GLY A 402 -4.14 13.87 -1.89
N ASP A 403 -4.73 13.72 -0.63
CA ASP A 403 -6.20 13.92 -0.23
C ASP A 403 -6.59 14.33 1.29
N SER A 404 -7.88 14.29 1.76
CA SER A 404 -8.60 15.26 2.67
C SER A 404 -9.70 14.76 3.72
N ASP A 405 -10.39 15.68 4.48
CA ASP A 405 -11.64 15.47 5.32
C ASP A 405 -12.43 16.79 5.62
N GLN A 406 -13.72 16.66 6.03
CA GLN A 406 -14.74 17.62 6.54
C GLN A 406 -15.49 18.56 5.58
N GLY A 407 -16.77 18.26 5.36
CA GLY A 407 -17.73 19.13 4.66
C GLY A 407 -18.24 20.30 5.55
N PRO A 408 -18.46 21.51 4.99
CA PRO A 408 -17.92 22.68 5.70
C PRO A 408 -18.88 23.90 5.85
N LYS A 409 -18.55 24.81 6.79
CA LYS A 409 -19.42 25.91 7.29
C LYS A 409 -19.53 27.15 6.37
N LEU A 410 -19.00 27.07 5.17
CA LEU A 410 -18.71 28.14 4.23
C LEU A 410 -18.91 27.53 2.82
N SER A 411 -19.06 28.31 1.75
CA SER A 411 -19.03 27.70 0.40
C SER A 411 -17.63 27.13 0.13
N ALA A 412 -17.53 26.07 -0.71
CA ALA A 412 -16.24 25.49 -1.10
C ALA A 412 -15.26 26.58 -1.55
N THR A 413 -15.69 27.43 -2.49
CA THR A 413 -14.97 28.62 -2.95
C THR A 413 -14.49 29.53 -1.81
N LEU A 414 -15.34 29.83 -0.83
CA LEU A 414 -14.97 30.69 0.31
C LEU A 414 -13.99 29.99 1.28
N ILE A 415 -13.93 28.66 1.29
CA ILE A 415 -12.95 27.89 2.08
C ILE A 415 -11.63 27.85 1.36
N ASP A 416 -11.65 27.62 0.06
CA ASP A 416 -10.46 27.64 -0.78
C ASP A 416 -9.84 29.05 -0.74
N GLU A 417 -10.66 30.11 -0.86
CA GLU A 417 -10.27 31.50 -0.61
C GLU A 417 -9.67 31.72 0.78
N LEU A 418 -10.37 31.34 1.87
CA LEU A 418 -9.89 31.57 3.24
C LEU A 418 -8.69 30.69 3.60
N ALA A 419 -8.57 29.49 3.04
CA ALA A 419 -7.43 28.60 3.18
C ALA A 419 -6.23 29.13 2.40
N THR A 420 -6.42 29.62 1.18
CA THR A 420 -5.39 30.33 0.41
C THR A 420 -4.93 31.59 1.15
N GLN A 421 -5.84 32.45 1.61
CA GLN A 421 -5.49 33.65 2.38
C GLN A 421 -4.71 33.30 3.66
N ARG A 422 -5.17 32.31 4.43
CA ARG A 422 -4.46 31.78 5.61
C ARG A 422 -3.09 31.20 5.26
N ARG A 423 -2.96 30.50 4.13
CA ARG A 423 -1.69 29.97 3.59
C ARG A 423 -0.74 31.10 3.22
N GLN A 424 -1.19 32.15 2.53
CA GLN A 424 -0.34 33.28 2.17
C GLN A 424 0.17 34.03 3.40
N ILE A 425 -0.69 34.24 4.42
CA ILE A 425 -0.27 34.81 5.70
C ILE A 425 0.81 33.95 6.35
N LEU A 426 0.63 32.63 6.41
CA LEU A 426 1.62 31.71 7.00
C LEU A 426 2.93 31.68 6.21
N VAL A 427 2.86 31.62 4.87
CA VAL A 427 4.03 31.62 3.98
C VAL A 427 4.83 32.91 4.10
N ALA A 428 4.19 34.08 4.19
CA ALA A 428 4.88 35.35 4.38
C ALA A 428 5.71 35.38 5.69
N HIS A 429 5.20 34.78 6.77
CA HIS A 429 5.93 34.70 8.04
C HIS A 429 7.06 33.66 8.01
N ILE A 430 6.85 32.49 7.40
CA ILE A 430 7.90 31.46 7.24
C ILE A 430 9.03 31.96 6.33
N ALA A 431 8.70 32.61 5.21
CA ALA A 431 9.70 33.20 4.30
C ALA A 431 10.49 34.35 4.95
N SER A 432 9.96 34.96 6.01
CA SER A 432 10.64 36.01 6.80
C SER A 432 11.51 35.44 7.93
N ASP A 433 11.48 34.14 8.19
CA ASP A 433 12.28 33.47 9.24
C ASP A 433 12.98 32.21 8.66
N PRO A 434 14.22 32.35 8.15
CA PRO A 434 15.00 31.24 7.62
C PRO A 434 15.23 30.10 8.64
N SER A 435 15.22 30.37 9.95
CA SER A 435 15.36 29.32 10.96
C SER A 435 14.08 28.49 11.07
N MET A 436 12.91 29.14 11.07
CA MET A 436 11.61 28.47 11.01
C MET A 436 11.41 27.70 9.71
N ALA A 437 11.85 28.27 8.58
CA ALA A 437 11.80 27.62 7.27
C ALA A 437 12.69 26.37 7.21
N LEU A 438 13.91 26.44 7.75
CA LEU A 438 14.78 25.28 7.91
C LEU A 438 14.13 24.24 8.81
N ASP A 439 13.83 24.57 10.08
CA ASP A 439 13.26 23.63 11.06
C ASP A 439 12.00 22.91 10.55
N LEU A 440 11.12 23.62 9.84
CA LEU A 440 9.93 23.06 9.21
C LEU A 440 10.26 22.11 8.06
N THR A 441 11.26 22.44 7.23
CA THR A 441 11.78 21.55 6.17
C THR A 441 12.26 20.24 6.78
N ILE A 442 13.09 20.29 7.84
CA ILE A 442 13.60 19.10 8.51
C ILE A 442 12.46 18.28 9.13
N PHE A 443 11.54 18.93 9.84
CA PHE A 443 10.41 18.28 10.49
C PHE A 443 9.50 17.53 9.50
N LEU A 444 9.20 18.15 8.35
CA LEU A 444 8.37 17.53 7.31
C LEU A 444 9.06 16.30 6.71
N MET A 445 10.37 16.35 6.49
CA MET A 445 11.15 15.20 6.01
C MET A 445 11.19 14.08 7.07
N ALA A 446 11.56 14.42 8.30
CA ALA A 446 11.61 13.51 9.45
C ALA A 446 10.26 12.81 9.72
N GLN A 447 9.13 13.52 9.58
CA GLN A 447 7.81 12.93 9.77
C GLN A 447 7.49 11.83 8.75
N ASN A 448 7.87 11.99 7.48
CA ASN A 448 7.71 10.94 6.46
C ASN A 448 8.61 9.72 6.73
N VAL A 449 9.74 9.91 7.42
CA VAL A 449 10.64 8.82 7.84
C VAL A 449 10.11 8.06 9.06
N VAL A 450 9.45 8.74 10.01
CA VAL A 450 8.97 8.14 11.27
C VAL A 450 7.61 7.44 11.12
N PHE A 451 6.71 7.96 10.29
CA PHE A 451 5.32 7.46 10.21
C PHE A 451 4.99 6.87 8.84
N GLU A 452 5.08 5.54 8.75
CA GLU A 452 4.91 4.73 7.53
C GLU A 452 3.43 4.51 7.17
N GLN A 453 2.64 5.59 6.95
CA GLN A 453 1.21 5.49 6.58
C GLN A 453 0.72 6.57 5.60
N SER A 454 0.03 6.14 4.55
CA SER A 454 -0.60 6.98 3.50
C SER A 454 -1.83 7.80 3.95
N HIS A 455 -2.08 7.91 5.26
CA HIS A 455 -3.31 8.48 5.84
C HIS A 455 -3.04 9.57 6.89
N ILE A 456 -1.83 10.13 6.92
CA ILE A 456 -1.56 11.37 7.66
C ILE A 456 -1.92 12.55 6.74
N PRO A 457 -2.83 13.46 7.14
CA PRO A 457 -3.14 14.65 6.34
C PRO A 457 -1.94 15.60 6.33
N ASN A 458 -1.17 15.57 5.25
CA ASN A 458 0.00 16.41 5.05
C ASN A 458 -0.42 17.79 4.51
N HIS A 459 -0.27 18.83 5.33
CA HIS A 459 -0.53 20.22 4.92
C HIS A 459 0.66 20.87 4.18
N SER A 460 1.49 20.07 3.51
CA SER A 460 2.64 20.49 2.71
C SER A 460 2.92 19.47 1.62
N THR A 461 3.42 19.97 0.49
CA THR A 461 3.84 19.17 -0.69
C THR A 461 5.23 18.53 -0.50
N LEU A 462 6.03 19.04 0.45
CA LEU A 462 7.37 18.52 0.72
C LEU A 462 7.30 17.11 1.32
N LYS A 463 7.84 16.12 0.61
CA LYS A 463 7.90 14.72 1.01
C LYS A 463 9.30 14.16 0.76
N SER A 464 9.84 13.41 1.73
CA SER A 464 11.05 12.59 1.55
C SER A 464 10.68 11.11 1.63
N GLY A 465 10.23 10.56 0.49
CA GLY A 465 10.07 9.11 0.35
C GLY A 465 11.42 8.40 0.29
N ALA A 466 11.45 7.10 0.57
CA ALA A 466 12.59 6.28 0.18
C ALA A 466 12.58 6.11 -1.35
N ALA A 467 13.74 6.21 -1.99
CA ALA A 467 13.88 5.96 -3.42
C ALA A 467 13.37 4.56 -3.82
N ALA A 468 12.81 4.46 -5.03
CA ALA A 468 12.24 3.21 -5.53
C ALA A 468 13.36 2.23 -5.92
N PHE A 469 13.51 1.13 -5.18
CA PHE A 469 14.50 0.10 -5.48
C PHE A 469 14.06 -0.75 -6.70
N PRO A 470 14.87 -0.85 -7.79
CA PRO A 470 14.49 -1.55 -9.02
C PRO A 470 14.24 -3.07 -8.91
N ILE A 471 14.41 -3.66 -7.73
CA ILE A 471 14.10 -5.07 -7.44
C ILE A 471 13.30 -5.10 -6.14
N PHE A 472 11.97 -5.05 -6.25
CA PHE A 472 11.03 -4.95 -5.12
C PHE A 472 11.24 -6.00 -4.01
N ALA A 473 11.69 -7.21 -4.38
CA ALA A 473 11.95 -8.32 -3.46
C ALA A 473 13.41 -8.43 -2.96
N PHE A 474 14.33 -7.56 -3.41
CA PHE A 474 15.71 -7.54 -2.91
C PHE A 474 15.80 -6.75 -1.59
N ARG A 475 16.57 -7.26 -0.65
CA ARG A 475 16.97 -6.56 0.58
C ARG A 475 18.46 -6.82 0.77
N ASP A 476 19.24 -5.77 1.03
CA ASP A 476 20.68 -5.88 1.28
C ASP A 476 20.93 -6.22 2.76
N GLU A 477 20.33 -7.31 3.22
CA GLU A 477 20.32 -7.75 4.62
C GLU A 477 21.72 -8.15 5.08
N GLY A 478 22.30 -7.34 5.97
CA GLY A 478 23.57 -7.63 6.62
C GLY A 478 24.82 -7.03 5.97
N SER A 479 24.73 -6.19 4.94
CA SER A 479 25.89 -5.44 4.45
C SER A 479 26.37 -4.39 5.46
N MET A 480 27.64 -3.97 5.37
CA MET A 480 28.20 -2.91 6.23
C MET A 480 27.49 -1.56 6.03
N ALA A 481 27.03 -1.29 4.81
CA ALA A 481 26.27 -0.09 4.48
C ALA A 481 24.88 -0.12 5.15
N SER A 482 24.10 -1.19 4.94
CA SER A 482 22.78 -1.36 5.56
C SER A 482 22.86 -1.30 7.08
N GLN A 483 23.82 -2.01 7.69
CA GLN A 483 24.04 -1.97 9.15
C GLN A 483 24.35 -0.54 9.63
N THR A 484 25.18 0.22 8.89
CA THR A 484 25.55 1.60 9.24
C THR A 484 24.36 2.57 9.10
N ILE A 485 23.50 2.38 8.09
CA ILE A 485 22.28 3.17 7.88
C ILE A 485 21.24 2.89 8.98
N ASP A 486 21.08 1.63 9.40
CA ASP A 486 20.23 1.27 10.55
C ASP A 486 20.81 1.79 11.88
N ASP A 487 22.14 1.81 12.03
CA ASP A 487 22.84 2.39 13.18
C ASP A 487 22.65 3.92 13.25
N GLN A 488 22.73 4.62 12.11
CA GLN A 488 22.42 6.04 12.00
C GLN A 488 20.96 6.30 12.34
N ARG A 489 20.02 5.53 11.78
CA ARG A 489 18.58 5.60 12.07
C ARG A 489 18.29 5.46 13.57
N GLN A 490 18.97 4.53 14.25
CA GLN A 490 18.80 4.29 15.69
C GLN A 490 19.38 5.41 16.58
N ARG A 491 20.26 6.26 16.05
CA ARG A 491 20.84 7.42 16.75
C ARG A 491 20.02 8.70 16.64
N LEU A 492 19.01 8.74 15.77
CA LEU A 492 18.14 9.90 15.59
C LEU A 492 17.28 10.13 16.83
N ASP A 493 17.28 11.37 17.35
CA ASP A 493 16.37 11.73 18.45
C ASP A 493 14.93 11.67 17.96
N THR A 494 14.14 10.75 18.54
CA THR A 494 12.73 10.48 18.24
C THR A 494 11.80 10.90 19.39
N SER A 495 12.31 11.61 20.42
CA SER A 495 11.53 12.02 21.59
C SER A 495 10.30 12.87 21.21
N TRP A 496 10.46 13.78 20.24
CA TRP A 496 9.39 14.59 19.65
C TRP A 496 8.26 13.76 19.03
N ALA A 497 8.53 12.56 18.53
CA ALA A 497 7.55 11.74 17.81
C ALA A 497 6.42 11.21 18.71
N GLY A 498 6.63 11.13 20.02
CA GLY A 498 5.63 10.66 20.99
C GLY A 498 4.46 11.62 21.23
N HIS A 499 4.51 12.84 20.70
CA HIS A 499 3.46 13.85 20.89
C HIS A 499 2.25 13.65 19.96
N LYS A 500 1.05 13.96 20.47
CA LYS A 500 -0.23 13.54 19.88
C LYS A 500 -0.59 14.36 18.64
N THR A 501 -0.38 15.66 18.69
CA THR A 501 -0.74 16.60 17.61
C THR A 501 0.48 17.01 16.78
N MET A 502 0.23 17.47 15.55
CA MET A 502 1.24 18.00 14.65
C MET A 502 2.03 19.15 15.31
N THR A 503 1.33 20.07 15.97
CA THR A 503 1.93 21.24 16.63
C THR A 503 2.82 20.84 17.80
N GLU A 504 2.35 19.97 18.71
CA GLU A 504 3.18 19.49 19.82
C GLU A 504 4.44 18.74 19.34
N ARG A 505 4.34 17.97 18.23
CA ARG A 505 5.51 17.32 17.61
C ARG A 505 6.50 18.36 17.04
N PHE A 506 6.00 19.39 16.37
CA PHE A 506 6.83 20.45 15.81
C PHE A 506 7.51 21.31 16.90
N ASP A 507 6.78 21.68 17.95
CA ASP A 507 7.32 22.44 19.08
C ASP A 507 8.40 21.64 19.82
N ALA A 508 8.20 20.33 20.01
CA ALA A 508 9.20 19.43 20.56
C ALA A 508 10.41 19.24 19.63
N PHE A 509 10.21 19.23 18.30
CA PHE A 509 11.28 19.15 17.31
C PHE A 509 12.14 20.44 17.25
N ARG A 510 11.50 21.62 17.37
CA ARG A 510 12.19 22.90 17.55
C ARG A 510 12.98 22.98 18.87
N ALA A 511 12.62 22.18 19.88
CA ALA A 511 13.31 22.12 21.16
C ALA A 511 14.53 21.18 21.19
N LEU A 512 14.82 20.47 20.09
CA LEU A 512 16.10 19.79 19.88
C LEU A 512 17.25 20.79 19.74
N ASP A 513 18.49 20.31 19.73
CA ASP A 513 19.65 21.08 19.26
C ASP A 513 19.85 20.97 17.73
N ASP A 514 20.76 21.78 17.20
CA ASP A 514 21.07 21.85 15.77
C ASP A 514 21.77 20.59 15.25
N GLU A 515 22.44 19.81 16.11
CA GLU A 515 23.10 18.55 15.74
C GLU A 515 22.05 17.44 15.50
N ALA A 516 21.11 17.29 16.44
CA ALA A 516 19.98 16.36 16.30
C ALA A 516 19.09 16.74 15.11
N ARG A 517 18.84 18.04 14.86
CA ARG A 517 18.15 18.50 13.64
C ARG A 517 18.96 18.21 12.37
N GLY A 518 20.27 18.50 12.36
CA GLY A 518 21.15 18.20 11.23
C GLY A 518 21.19 16.71 10.87
N ALA A 519 21.18 15.82 11.88
CA ALA A 519 21.11 14.38 11.69
C ALA A 519 19.81 13.94 10.97
N TRP A 520 18.67 14.56 11.28
CA TRP A 520 17.41 14.31 10.57
C TRP A 520 17.44 14.78 9.11
N VAL A 521 18.12 15.88 8.78
CA VAL A 521 18.34 16.29 7.37
C VAL A 521 19.18 15.25 6.65
N ALA A 522 20.35 14.95 7.19
CA ALA A 522 21.32 14.04 6.56
C ALA A 522 20.69 12.66 6.30
N TYR A 523 19.99 12.09 7.28
CA TYR A 523 19.32 10.80 7.13
C TYR A 523 18.16 10.84 6.12
N SER A 524 17.39 11.94 6.08
CA SER A 524 16.25 12.05 5.15
C SER A 524 16.69 12.25 3.70
N ILE A 525 17.73 13.06 3.44
CA ILE A 525 18.31 13.24 2.10
C ILE A 525 18.98 11.94 1.63
N ALA A 526 19.70 11.23 2.51
CA ALA A 526 20.33 9.95 2.16
C ALA A 526 19.32 8.88 1.68
N ARG A 527 18.06 8.94 2.12
CA ARG A 527 16.99 8.03 1.67
C ARG A 527 16.35 8.41 0.33
N THR A 528 16.49 9.65 -0.14
CA THR A 528 15.93 10.10 -1.42
C THR A 528 16.84 9.83 -2.63
N LEU A 529 18.10 9.41 -2.41
CA LEU A 529 19.04 9.11 -3.50
C LEU A 529 18.64 7.81 -4.23
N GLU A 530 18.50 7.88 -5.56
CA GLU A 530 18.14 6.71 -6.37
C GLU A 530 19.34 5.76 -6.60
N PRO A 531 19.10 4.43 -6.67
CA PRO A 531 20.17 3.45 -6.84
C PRO A 531 20.72 3.42 -8.28
N THR A 532 21.79 4.16 -8.48
CA THR A 532 22.58 4.26 -9.73
C THR A 532 23.67 3.17 -9.81
N LEU A 533 24.23 2.97 -11.00
CA LEU A 533 25.30 2.01 -11.26
C LEU A 533 26.07 2.40 -12.53
N ASN A 534 27.41 2.43 -12.47
CA ASN A 534 28.24 3.02 -13.53
C ASN A 534 28.52 2.04 -14.67
N VAL A 535 27.46 1.67 -15.36
CA VAL A 535 27.52 0.89 -16.60
C VAL A 535 27.50 1.86 -17.78
N THR A 536 28.42 1.66 -18.71
CA THR A 536 28.59 2.47 -19.93
C THR A 536 27.42 2.37 -20.92
N GLU A 537 26.54 1.36 -20.75
CA GLU A 537 25.29 1.19 -21.50
C GLU A 537 24.06 1.28 -20.56
N GLY A 538 23.27 2.37 -20.67
CA GLY A 538 21.92 2.48 -20.11
C GLY A 538 21.70 3.60 -19.07
N TYR A 539 20.43 3.83 -18.74
CA TYR A 539 19.93 4.91 -17.87
C TYR A 539 20.21 4.72 -16.36
N ARG A 540 21.44 4.35 -15.98
CA ARG A 540 21.82 4.15 -14.56
C ARG A 540 23.16 4.75 -14.15
N SER A 541 24.01 5.20 -15.07
CA SER A 541 25.18 6.00 -14.72
C SER A 541 24.76 7.39 -14.24
N ASN A 542 25.44 7.94 -13.23
CA ASN A 542 25.12 9.25 -12.66
C ASN A 542 26.40 9.94 -12.16
N GLY A 543 26.94 10.85 -12.98
CA GLY A 543 28.18 11.56 -12.69
C GLY A 543 28.09 12.51 -11.49
N PHE A 544 26.89 12.95 -11.09
CA PHE A 544 26.69 13.72 -9.86
C PHE A 544 26.87 12.83 -8.62
N HIS A 545 26.40 11.58 -8.66
CA HIS A 545 26.69 10.60 -7.59
C HIS A 545 28.19 10.26 -7.54
N ASP A 546 28.89 10.24 -8.69
CA ASP A 546 30.35 10.08 -8.73
C ASP A 546 31.09 11.31 -8.19
N HIS A 547 30.58 12.51 -8.45
CA HIS A 547 31.11 13.75 -7.87
C HIS A 547 30.94 13.74 -6.35
N LEU A 548 29.76 13.38 -5.83
CA LEU A 548 29.52 13.21 -4.39
C LEU A 548 30.42 12.14 -3.78
N GLY A 549 30.59 10.99 -4.44
CA GLY A 549 31.48 9.92 -3.99
C GLY A 549 32.95 10.35 -3.88
N ARG A 550 33.42 11.19 -4.81
CA ARG A 550 34.76 11.80 -4.77
C ARG A 550 34.87 12.91 -3.73
N LEU A 551 33.84 13.75 -3.58
CA LEU A 551 33.78 14.84 -2.60
C LEU A 551 33.80 14.32 -1.15
N LEU A 552 33.23 13.13 -0.93
CA LEU A 552 33.16 12.44 0.36
C LEU A 552 34.28 11.41 0.58
N ASP A 553 35.25 11.31 -0.33
CA ASP A 553 36.39 10.35 -0.28
C ASP A 553 35.96 8.88 -0.04
N ILE A 554 34.92 8.41 -0.75
CA ILE A 554 34.30 7.10 -0.49
C ILE A 554 35.16 5.96 -1.06
N GLN A 555 35.97 5.37 -0.19
CA GLN A 555 36.76 4.16 -0.43
C GLN A 555 35.87 2.88 -0.40
N VAL A 556 35.23 2.59 -1.54
CA VAL A 556 34.17 1.56 -1.71
C VAL A 556 34.59 0.16 -1.28
N GLU A 557 35.86 -0.22 -1.41
CA GLU A 557 36.40 -1.52 -1.04
C GLU A 557 36.39 -1.80 0.48
N ASN A 558 36.08 -0.80 1.29
CA ASN A 558 35.82 -0.96 2.74
C ASN A 558 34.34 -1.28 3.03
N TRP A 559 33.43 -1.00 2.09
CA TRP A 559 31.98 -1.19 2.20
C TRP A 559 31.48 -2.42 1.45
N TRP A 560 32.06 -2.72 0.28
CA TRP A 560 31.66 -3.81 -0.60
C TRP A 560 32.89 -4.48 -1.25
N ARG A 561 32.84 -5.81 -1.41
CA ARG A 561 33.87 -6.59 -2.10
C ARG A 561 33.27 -7.68 -2.99
N PRO A 562 33.87 -7.99 -4.14
CA PRO A 562 33.39 -9.05 -5.02
C PRO A 562 33.71 -10.43 -4.45
N THR A 563 32.68 -11.25 -4.28
CA THR A 563 32.75 -12.63 -3.78
C THR A 563 32.20 -13.62 -4.81
N ALA A 564 32.40 -14.92 -4.55
CA ALA A 564 31.81 -15.99 -5.36
C ALA A 564 30.28 -15.95 -5.37
N GLU A 565 29.65 -15.48 -4.28
CA GLU A 565 28.20 -15.45 -4.12
C GLU A 565 27.56 -14.18 -4.66
N ASN A 566 28.14 -12.99 -4.44
CA ASN A 566 27.55 -11.72 -4.85
C ASN A 566 27.88 -11.34 -6.31
N PHE A 567 29.05 -11.73 -6.85
CA PHE A 567 29.54 -11.25 -8.14
C PHE A 567 30.13 -12.37 -9.02
N PHE A 568 31.26 -12.98 -8.62
CA PHE A 568 32.05 -13.84 -9.52
C PHE A 568 31.32 -15.11 -9.97
N GLY A 569 30.46 -15.70 -9.13
CA GLY A 569 29.62 -16.84 -9.51
C GLY A 569 28.52 -16.47 -10.52
N ARG A 570 28.13 -15.19 -10.59
CA ARG A 570 27.04 -14.68 -11.44
C ARG A 570 27.54 -14.30 -12.84
N VAL A 571 28.66 -13.59 -12.95
CA VAL A 571 29.24 -13.11 -14.23
C VAL A 571 29.72 -14.24 -15.18
N LYS A 572 30.07 -13.89 -16.44
CA LYS A 572 30.64 -14.83 -17.43
C LYS A 572 32.12 -15.15 -17.12
N LYS A 573 32.65 -16.25 -17.67
CA LYS A 573 34.06 -16.66 -17.49
C LYS A 573 35.07 -15.65 -18.06
N GLY A 574 34.71 -14.89 -19.10
CA GLY A 574 35.51 -13.77 -19.62
C GLY A 574 35.81 -12.76 -18.53
N VAL A 575 34.77 -12.16 -17.93
CA VAL A 575 34.86 -11.13 -16.89
C VAL A 575 35.79 -11.52 -15.73
N MET A 576 35.77 -12.77 -15.28
CA MET A 576 36.70 -13.27 -14.25
C MET A 576 38.16 -13.35 -14.72
N LEU A 577 38.40 -13.64 -16.01
CA LEU A 577 39.73 -13.66 -16.60
C LEU A 577 40.23 -12.25 -16.97
N GLU A 578 39.33 -11.31 -17.30
CA GLU A 578 39.62 -9.88 -17.41
C GLU A 578 40.02 -9.29 -16.05
N ALA A 579 39.26 -9.54 -14.98
CA ALA A 579 39.59 -9.08 -13.62
C ALA A 579 40.96 -9.60 -13.14
N LEU A 580 41.29 -10.86 -13.42
CA LEU A 580 42.62 -11.42 -13.11
C LEU A 580 43.75 -10.82 -13.96
N GLU A 581 43.45 -10.28 -15.14
CA GLU A 581 44.42 -9.58 -15.99
C GLU A 581 44.67 -8.15 -15.50
N GLU A 582 43.65 -7.46 -15.01
CA GLU A 582 43.79 -6.14 -14.38
C GLU A 582 44.56 -6.23 -13.04
N ILE A 583 44.27 -7.25 -12.22
CA ILE A 583 44.91 -7.47 -10.91
C ILE A 583 46.38 -7.92 -11.02
N GLY A 584 46.70 -8.80 -11.99
CA GLY A 584 48.00 -9.50 -12.04
C GLY A 584 48.53 -9.79 -13.44
N GLY A 585 48.05 -9.09 -14.46
CA GLY A 585 48.53 -9.17 -15.83
C GLY A 585 48.18 -10.48 -16.57
N PRO A 586 48.61 -10.60 -17.83
CA PRO A 586 48.33 -11.75 -18.69
C PRO A 586 48.88 -13.08 -18.13
N ILE A 587 49.87 -13.02 -17.22
CA ILE A 587 50.42 -14.18 -16.51
C ILE A 587 49.39 -14.76 -15.54
N LEU A 588 48.70 -13.91 -14.76
CA LEU A 588 47.67 -14.36 -13.82
C LEU A 588 46.41 -14.84 -14.57
N ARG A 589 45.98 -14.14 -15.63
CA ARG A 589 44.96 -14.62 -16.57
C ARG A 589 45.30 -15.99 -17.15
N GLY A 590 46.53 -16.14 -17.66
CA GLY A 590 47.04 -17.38 -18.26
C GLY A 590 46.99 -18.57 -17.31
N ARG A 591 47.36 -18.38 -16.04
CA ARG A 591 47.34 -19.42 -14.99
C ARG A 591 45.94 -20.03 -14.77
N TYR A 592 44.88 -19.24 -14.94
CA TYR A 592 43.50 -19.67 -14.64
C TYR A 592 42.60 -19.82 -15.87
N LYS A 593 43.12 -19.57 -17.08
CA LYS A 593 42.39 -19.65 -18.35
C LYS A 593 41.56 -20.92 -18.51
N ASP A 594 42.07 -22.07 -18.09
CA ASP A 594 41.43 -23.38 -18.28
C ASP A 594 40.64 -23.88 -17.04
N ALA A 595 40.57 -23.11 -15.96
CA ALA A 595 39.81 -23.46 -14.75
C ALA A 595 38.29 -23.54 -15.01
N LYS A 596 37.56 -24.33 -14.21
CA LYS A 596 36.08 -24.39 -14.28
C LYS A 596 35.47 -23.13 -13.67
N LYS A 597 34.23 -22.77 -14.05
CA LYS A 597 33.58 -21.52 -13.60
C LYS A 597 33.53 -21.38 -12.07
N GLY A 598 33.13 -22.45 -11.36
CA GLY A 598 33.03 -22.43 -9.89
C GLY A 598 34.39 -22.26 -9.21
N ASP A 599 35.36 -23.09 -9.60
CA ASP A 599 36.74 -23.04 -9.09
C ASP A 599 37.39 -21.66 -9.33
N LEU A 600 37.14 -21.07 -10.50
CA LEU A 600 37.58 -19.72 -10.85
C LEU A 600 36.92 -18.64 -9.98
N ALA A 601 35.60 -18.71 -9.79
CA ALA A 601 34.87 -17.74 -8.97
C ALA A 601 35.31 -17.78 -7.50
N ALA A 602 35.53 -18.99 -6.96
CA ALA A 602 36.10 -19.17 -5.62
C ALA A 602 37.53 -18.62 -5.52
N THR A 603 38.35 -18.81 -6.56
CA THR A 603 39.73 -18.27 -6.61
C THR A 603 39.74 -16.74 -6.64
N CYS A 604 38.92 -16.11 -7.48
CA CYS A 604 38.81 -14.65 -7.56
C CYS A 604 38.28 -14.07 -6.24
N SER A 605 37.26 -14.72 -5.65
CA SER A 605 36.73 -14.37 -4.32
C SER A 605 37.78 -14.44 -3.22
N SER A 606 38.59 -15.50 -3.20
CA SER A 606 39.69 -15.66 -2.24
C SER A 606 40.70 -14.51 -2.38
N LEU A 607 41.13 -14.25 -3.62
CA LEU A 607 42.15 -13.25 -3.94
C LEU A 607 41.72 -11.82 -3.56
N CYS A 608 40.50 -11.40 -3.88
CA CYS A 608 40.00 -10.05 -3.58
C CYS A 608 39.69 -9.81 -2.08
N ASN A 609 39.57 -10.89 -1.31
CA ASN A 609 39.50 -10.86 0.16
C ASN A 609 40.89 -11.06 0.81
N GLY A 610 41.98 -10.87 0.06
CA GLY A 610 43.37 -10.97 0.53
C GLY A 610 43.87 -12.39 0.80
N GLN A 611 43.03 -13.41 0.61
CA GLN A 611 43.31 -14.81 0.90
C GLN A 611 43.99 -15.47 -0.29
N GLY A 612 45.33 -15.60 -0.24
CA GLY A 612 46.08 -16.33 -1.27
C GLY A 612 47.59 -16.19 -1.13
N ILE A 613 48.33 -17.16 -1.67
CA ILE A 613 49.79 -17.10 -1.81
C ILE A 613 50.11 -16.43 -3.15
N VAL A 614 50.16 -15.10 -3.11
CA VAL A 614 50.58 -14.21 -4.20
C VAL A 614 51.60 -13.21 -3.67
N GLU A 615 52.29 -12.53 -4.59
CA GLU A 615 53.23 -11.44 -4.28
C GLU A 615 52.50 -10.26 -3.64
N ALA A 616 53.21 -9.47 -2.83
CA ALA A 616 52.59 -8.42 -1.99
C ALA A 616 51.82 -7.37 -2.82
N GLU A 617 52.43 -6.89 -3.91
CA GLU A 617 51.84 -5.94 -4.85
C GLU A 617 50.57 -6.49 -5.52
N ILE A 618 50.55 -7.78 -5.87
CA ILE A 618 49.37 -8.45 -6.44
C ILE A 618 48.27 -8.60 -5.38
N ARG A 619 48.62 -8.86 -4.12
CA ARG A 619 47.64 -8.88 -3.01
C ARG A 619 47.02 -7.50 -2.80
N GLU A 620 47.85 -6.46 -2.75
CA GLU A 620 47.43 -5.07 -2.55
C GLU A 620 46.45 -4.63 -3.65
N LYS A 621 46.84 -4.81 -4.93
CA LYS A 621 45.97 -4.56 -6.09
C LYS A 621 44.68 -5.39 -6.05
N ALA A 622 44.75 -6.67 -5.68
CA ALA A 622 43.55 -7.49 -5.52
C ALA A 622 42.63 -7.00 -4.41
N THR A 623 43.17 -6.48 -3.30
CA THR A 623 42.38 -5.97 -2.19
C THR A 623 41.80 -4.57 -2.42
N ALA A 624 42.28 -3.84 -3.44
CA ALA A 624 41.69 -2.58 -3.89
C ALA A 624 40.83 -2.75 -5.17
N TRP A 625 40.81 -3.94 -5.78
CA TRP A 625 40.12 -4.14 -7.06
C TRP A 625 38.59 -4.16 -6.91
N LEU A 626 37.95 -3.31 -7.72
CA LEU A 626 36.51 -3.21 -7.87
C LEU A 626 36.14 -3.32 -9.37
N PRO A 627 35.01 -3.96 -9.74
CA PRO A 627 34.46 -3.85 -11.08
C PRO A 627 34.18 -2.39 -11.45
N GLU A 628 34.39 -2.01 -12.70
CA GLU A 628 34.08 -0.67 -13.28
C GLU A 628 32.75 -0.10 -12.75
N ALA A 629 31.67 -0.88 -12.84
CA ALA A 629 30.32 -0.51 -12.40
C ALA A 629 30.16 -0.13 -10.92
N MET A 630 31.16 -0.39 -10.06
CA MET A 630 31.17 -0.11 -8.62
C MET A 630 32.13 1.03 -8.23
N ARG A 631 32.76 1.72 -9.19
CA ARG A 631 33.72 2.81 -8.95
C ARG A 631 33.03 4.17 -9.07
N PHE A 632 33.44 5.14 -8.26
CA PHE A 632 33.02 6.56 -8.35
C PHE A 632 33.99 7.40 -9.20
N ASP A 633 34.47 6.84 -10.32
CA ASP A 633 35.45 7.47 -11.22
C ASP A 633 34.82 8.13 -12.46
N GLY A 634 33.48 8.08 -12.60
CA GLY A 634 32.76 8.77 -13.66
C GLY A 634 32.85 10.30 -13.57
N ILE A 635 32.90 10.91 -14.75
CA ILE A 635 32.83 12.38 -14.94
C ILE A 635 31.44 12.70 -15.46
N GLU A 636 30.76 13.62 -14.78
CA GLU A 636 29.47 14.14 -15.20
C GLU A 636 29.60 14.85 -16.56
N LYS A 637 28.75 14.45 -17.51
CA LYS A 637 28.70 15.08 -18.83
C LYS A 637 27.79 16.31 -18.75
N PRO A 638 28.13 17.44 -19.38
CA PRO A 638 27.26 18.60 -19.40
C PRO A 638 25.91 18.24 -20.00
N SER A 639 24.83 18.67 -19.36
CA SER A 639 23.46 18.49 -19.84
C SER A 639 22.82 19.84 -20.09
N ARG A 640 22.04 19.97 -21.17
CA ARG A 640 21.26 21.18 -21.46
C ARG A 640 20.00 21.20 -20.60
N SER A 641 20.17 21.53 -19.32
CA SER A 641 19.08 21.79 -18.38
C SER A 641 18.79 23.28 -18.31
N MET A 642 17.76 23.74 -19.04
CA MET A 642 17.28 25.12 -18.95
C MET A 642 16.77 25.41 -17.54
N LEU A 643 17.19 26.54 -16.96
CA LEU A 643 16.58 27.09 -15.76
C LEU A 643 15.12 27.49 -16.07
N ARG A 644 14.22 27.30 -15.11
CA ARG A 644 12.88 27.89 -15.22
C ARG A 644 13.02 29.41 -15.13
N SER A 645 12.34 30.14 -16.02
CA SER A 645 12.40 31.61 -16.12
C SER A 645 12.23 32.33 -14.77
N THR A 646 11.40 31.80 -13.87
CA THR A 646 11.19 32.31 -12.50
C THR A 646 12.43 32.27 -11.57
N PHE A 647 13.57 31.77 -12.04
CA PHE A 647 14.86 31.76 -11.33
C PHE A 647 15.99 32.43 -12.13
N ILE A 648 15.69 32.98 -13.30
CA ILE A 648 16.55 33.95 -13.97
C ILE A 648 16.28 35.29 -13.29
N ASN A 649 17.34 35.98 -12.88
CA ASN A 649 17.22 37.39 -12.49
C ASN A 649 17.48 38.21 -13.75
N ASP A 650 16.55 39.08 -14.12
CA ASP A 650 16.66 39.97 -15.29
C ASP A 650 17.70 41.09 -15.03
N VAL A 651 18.98 40.72 -15.03
CA VAL A 651 20.14 41.63 -14.96
C VAL A 651 21.31 41.07 -15.79
N ASP A 652 21.08 40.83 -17.08
CA ASP A 652 21.94 41.42 -18.12
C ASP A 652 21.14 41.57 -19.42
N ASP A 653 21.37 42.66 -20.16
CA ASP A 653 20.77 42.86 -21.49
C ASP A 653 21.66 42.15 -22.54
N GLY A 654 21.17 41.07 -23.16
CA GLY A 654 21.90 40.35 -24.20
C GLY A 654 21.05 39.33 -24.95
N ASP A 655 20.92 39.51 -26.26
CA ASP A 655 20.09 38.68 -27.13
C ASP A 655 20.48 37.19 -27.14
N PRO A 656 19.51 36.27 -27.36
CA PRO A 656 19.82 34.87 -27.60
C PRO A 656 20.59 34.71 -28.92
N VAL A 657 21.58 33.82 -28.93
CA VAL A 657 22.26 33.37 -30.15
C VAL A 657 21.95 31.90 -30.36
N ASP A 658 21.51 31.56 -31.57
CA ASP A 658 20.98 30.24 -31.90
C ASP A 658 21.99 29.09 -31.84
N ASP A 659 21.41 27.89 -31.69
CA ASP A 659 22.06 26.60 -31.65
C ASP A 659 22.24 26.03 -33.08
N GLU A 660 23.23 26.50 -33.84
CA GLU A 660 23.70 25.78 -35.05
C GLU A 660 25.21 25.51 -35.02
N ASP A 661 25.55 24.22 -35.16
CA ASP A 661 26.88 23.65 -35.40
C ASP A 661 27.97 23.91 -34.31
N LEU A 662 29.03 23.10 -34.17
CA LEU A 662 29.64 22.14 -35.08
C LEU A 662 29.87 20.76 -34.45
N ALA A 663 29.88 19.73 -35.31
CA ALA A 663 30.79 18.60 -35.16
C ALA A 663 32.03 18.82 -36.05
N GLY A 664 33.20 19.08 -35.45
CA GLY A 664 34.47 19.08 -36.22
C GLY A 664 35.61 19.95 -35.66
N GLU A 665 36.72 19.27 -35.35
CA GLU A 665 38.12 19.60 -35.73
C GLU A 665 38.75 21.00 -35.45
N GLU A 666 39.65 20.99 -34.46
CA GLU A 666 41.08 21.41 -34.52
C GLU A 666 41.56 22.90 -34.48
N GLU A 667 42.72 23.03 -33.81
CA GLU A 667 43.81 24.03 -33.83
C GLU A 667 43.67 25.50 -33.34
N ASP A 668 44.65 25.84 -32.47
CA ASP A 668 45.44 27.08 -32.32
C ASP A 668 44.82 28.49 -32.19
N GLY A 669 45.32 29.24 -31.19
CA GLY A 669 45.22 30.70 -31.14
C GLY A 669 45.58 31.31 -29.78
N ALA A 670 46.78 31.92 -29.66
CA ALA A 670 47.21 32.62 -28.44
C ALA A 670 47.29 34.15 -28.62
N SER A 671 46.71 34.91 -27.69
CA SER A 671 47.10 36.28 -27.26
C SER A 671 46.27 36.59 -26.00
N ASP A 672 46.80 37.06 -24.87
CA ASP A 672 47.55 38.31 -24.61
C ASP A 672 46.73 39.58 -24.91
N LEU A 673 46.27 40.29 -23.87
CA LEU A 673 46.86 41.59 -23.47
C LEU A 673 46.11 42.29 -22.30
N ASP A 674 46.83 42.41 -21.18
CA ASP A 674 47.02 43.58 -20.30
C ASP A 674 46.03 44.77 -20.30
N ALA A 675 45.44 45.05 -19.12
CA ALA A 675 45.53 46.35 -18.39
C ALA A 675 44.86 46.19 -17.00
N ASP A 676 45.53 46.27 -15.85
CA ASP A 676 46.18 47.45 -15.21
C ASP A 676 45.20 48.57 -14.80
N GLU A 677 44.75 48.61 -13.54
CA GLU A 677 45.44 49.37 -12.48
C GLU A 677 44.85 49.17 -11.05
N ASP A 678 45.77 49.17 -10.09
CA ASP A 678 45.66 49.03 -8.63
C ASP A 678 44.51 49.75 -7.89
N HIS A 679 44.03 49.11 -6.80
CA HIS A 679 44.27 49.68 -5.47
C HIS A 679 44.23 48.67 -4.30
N GLU A 680 45.26 48.69 -3.45
CA GLU A 680 45.32 47.89 -2.21
C GLU A 680 44.34 48.39 -1.12
N GLY A 681 43.82 47.48 -0.29
CA GLY A 681 42.84 47.80 0.77
C GLY A 681 42.62 46.72 1.84
N LEU A 682 43.67 46.31 2.56
CA LEU A 682 43.61 45.30 3.63
C LEU A 682 42.69 45.71 4.82
N SER A 683 41.90 44.77 5.36
CA SER A 683 42.03 44.27 6.76
C SER A 683 40.73 43.78 7.44
N GLN A 684 40.75 42.51 7.89
CA GLN A 684 40.12 41.96 9.10
C GLN A 684 38.60 42.10 9.32
N ALA A 685 37.89 41.05 8.88
CA ALA A 685 37.03 40.16 9.68
C ALA A 685 36.54 40.61 11.09
N ALA A 686 35.22 40.49 11.25
CA ALA A 686 34.54 40.04 12.47
C ALA A 686 33.54 38.95 12.07
#